data_AF-A0AA38HRJ3-F1
#
_entry.id   AF-A0AA38HRJ3-F1
#
_cell.length_a   1.000
_cell.length_b   1.000
_cell.length_c   1.000
_cell.angle_alpha   90.00
_cell.angle_beta   90.00
_cell.angle_gamma   90.00
#
_symmetry.space_group_name_H-M   'P 1'
#
loop_
_entity.id
_entity.type
_entity.pdbx_description
1 polymer ?
#
loop_
_entity_poly.entity_id
_entity_poly.type
_entity_poly.pdbx_seq_one_letter_code
_entity_poly.pdbx_strand_id
1 'polypeptide(L)'
;MSAHYTLLVFLVSTIATNGQSQTFTPLATCGATFYRKTGSFSSPPFYNPSKPCQWRISAAPDEKILLNITDIDIEKSPDCVSGFVEIRDGFWRKSPLIGKFCGKDNGLDTILSTGNRMLVSYMHRTGNRGFKASYQVFCGGEIYVETEHILQSHENTGNYPADKKCLWTIIVPEGQQVVLDFDKFNLEHEPNCLNDFVEVIDAGTSLSKFCGNETPSKIMSSSNILQVKFVSDSSVQKEGFSARIMAEYDECATGDDGCAHKCVNTVGSYRCECKTGYDLNSDGKNCQKTCGGLLEEAAGVVESPSFPGEYLPNKTCVWEIVTSAENMVYLNFTHFDIEGKNQTHSKKEKCEKDKLEVVSMAGENVLKRHGMFCGGVMPEPIFSKSSVLKIVFSADGEEERTGFALNYLTYKNTCDKFNGNCQHECYTTPSSGRKCVCLKDYTLQPNNQDCKKGLCDYQISSTSGTIRSVNYPNPYPHSISCSWHFKTTPGHKLELHFVVFETEPDNQCARDYVVIYDGPSSASRNVGRLCGSRSNFKTTSTANEMFVYFRTDHSVAPKGFEAKYTSVCGGTWNVSTEDNYIYSHDGYGLTTYYANSVCDWKIVALPAHKTFLAIEVLHIEETDDCEFDFVEIFDGEVSAGKFCGSNVTKEFISYNNYTIKFRTDDTNSDKGFRIKYKGLKNEHVVKVDPN
;
A
#
# COMPACT_ATOMS: atom_id res chain seq x y z
N MET A 1 -67.51 21.80 13.84
CA MET A 1 -67.60 23.28 13.99
C MET A 1 -67.23 23.91 12.65
N SER A 2 -67.52 25.20 12.45
CA SER A 2 -67.51 25.85 11.13
C SER A 2 -66.23 26.63 10.82
N ALA A 3 -65.89 26.73 9.54
CA ALA A 3 -65.07 27.78 8.94
C ALA A 3 -65.62 28.10 7.54
N HIS A 4 -65.94 29.38 7.28
CA HIS A 4 -66.46 29.87 6.00
C HIS A 4 -65.34 30.44 5.10
N TYR A 5 -65.62 30.56 3.79
CA TYR A 5 -65.71 31.80 2.98
C TYR A 5 -65.83 31.35 1.49
N THR A 6 -66.98 31.45 0.80
CA THR A 6 -67.44 32.56 -0.08
C THR A 6 -66.37 33.10 -1.05
N LEU A 7 -66.61 33.39 -2.34
CA LEU A 7 -67.82 33.52 -3.20
C LEU A 7 -67.44 32.90 -4.60
N LEU A 8 -68.15 32.95 -5.75
CA LEU A 8 -69.32 33.70 -6.26
C LEU A 8 -70.12 32.85 -7.29
N VAL A 9 -71.34 33.29 -7.56
CA VAL A 9 -72.46 32.75 -8.37
C VAL A 9 -72.41 33.22 -9.84
N PHE A 10 -72.91 32.45 -10.84
CA PHE A 10 -74.06 32.86 -11.69
C PHE A 10 -74.59 31.84 -12.74
N LEU A 11 -75.93 31.83 -12.82
CA LEU A 11 -76.92 31.17 -13.70
C LEU A 11 -76.52 30.56 -15.06
N VAL A 12 -77.09 29.38 -15.34
CA VAL A 12 -78.02 29.16 -16.48
C VAL A 12 -79.21 28.32 -15.96
N SER A 13 -80.43 28.53 -16.48
CA SER A 13 -81.66 27.88 -15.99
C SER A 13 -82.57 27.30 -17.08
N THR A 14 -83.23 26.19 -16.72
CA THR A 14 -84.56 25.72 -17.17
C THR A 14 -84.82 25.26 -18.63
N ILE A 15 -85.06 23.93 -18.71
CA ILE A 15 -86.25 23.28 -19.31
C ILE A 15 -86.31 23.11 -20.85
N ALA A 16 -86.83 21.94 -21.26
CA ALA A 16 -86.94 21.47 -22.63
C ALA A 16 -88.31 21.75 -23.27
N THR A 17 -88.37 21.66 -24.59
CA THR A 17 -89.60 21.47 -25.37
C THR A 17 -89.45 20.29 -26.34
N ASN A 18 -90.57 19.77 -26.84
CA ASN A 18 -90.67 18.45 -27.45
C ASN A 18 -90.61 18.49 -28.99
N GLY A 19 -90.03 17.48 -29.63
CA GLY A 19 -89.96 17.39 -31.10
C GLY A 19 -89.31 16.09 -31.59
N GLN A 20 -90.04 15.28 -32.36
CA GLN A 20 -89.55 13.98 -32.84
C GLN A 20 -88.85 14.05 -34.21
N SER A 21 -87.85 13.17 -34.35
CA SER A 21 -87.32 12.61 -35.61
C SER A 21 -86.94 13.58 -36.74
N GLN A 22 -85.65 13.92 -36.80
CA GLN A 22 -84.87 13.60 -38.00
C GLN A 22 -83.72 12.67 -37.59
N THR A 23 -83.71 11.44 -38.11
CA THR A 23 -82.65 10.45 -37.86
C THR A 23 -81.43 10.72 -38.74
N PHE A 24 -80.71 11.81 -38.46
CA PHE A 24 -79.32 11.92 -38.86
C PHE A 24 -78.50 10.94 -38.01
N THR A 25 -78.05 9.84 -38.61
CA THR A 25 -76.98 9.02 -38.05
C THR A 25 -75.71 9.88 -38.00
N PRO A 26 -75.13 10.15 -36.82
CA PRO A 26 -73.90 10.94 -36.75
C PRO A 26 -72.77 10.17 -37.44
N LEU A 27 -71.88 10.88 -38.15
CA LEU A 27 -70.62 10.27 -38.59
C LEU A 27 -69.89 9.75 -37.35
N ALA A 28 -69.51 8.47 -37.37
CA ALA A 28 -68.81 7.85 -36.26
C ALA A 28 -67.47 8.57 -36.01
N THR A 29 -67.37 9.29 -34.90
CA THR A 29 -66.12 9.92 -34.44
C THR A 29 -65.09 8.83 -34.16
N CYS A 30 -64.07 8.73 -34.99
CA CYS A 30 -63.06 7.68 -34.89
C CYS A 30 -61.82 8.11 -34.09
N GLY A 31 -61.15 7.12 -33.50
CA GLY A 31 -60.12 7.36 -32.51
C GLY A 31 -60.69 7.51 -31.10
N ALA A 32 -59.86 7.20 -30.10
CA ALA A 32 -60.17 7.31 -28.68
C ALA A 32 -58.86 7.40 -27.87
N THR A 33 -58.94 7.83 -26.61
CA THR A 33 -57.84 7.61 -25.66
C THR A 33 -58.26 6.55 -24.64
N PHE A 34 -57.46 5.50 -24.52
CA PHE A 34 -57.66 4.38 -23.61
C PHE A 34 -56.72 4.48 -22.42
N TYR A 35 -57.27 4.27 -21.23
CA TYR A 35 -56.56 4.20 -19.94
C TYR A 35 -56.82 2.88 -19.18
N ARG A 36 -57.55 1.94 -19.82
CA ARG A 36 -57.87 0.63 -19.25
C ARG A 36 -56.73 -0.36 -19.55
N LYS A 37 -56.46 -1.30 -18.65
CA LYS A 37 -55.36 -2.27 -18.79
C LYS A 37 -55.53 -3.23 -19.98
N THR A 38 -56.75 -3.47 -20.45
CA THR A 38 -57.05 -4.20 -21.69
C THR A 38 -58.16 -3.51 -22.48
N GLY A 39 -58.21 -3.78 -23.79
CA GLY A 39 -59.29 -3.31 -24.65
C GLY A 39 -59.18 -3.81 -26.08
N SER A 40 -60.25 -3.61 -26.86
CA SER A 40 -60.27 -3.87 -28.30
C SER A 40 -60.91 -2.71 -29.05
N PHE A 41 -60.44 -2.47 -30.26
CA PHE A 41 -60.92 -1.39 -31.13
C PHE A 41 -60.77 -1.78 -32.60
N SER A 42 -61.45 -1.03 -33.47
CA SER A 42 -61.45 -1.26 -34.92
C SER A 42 -61.62 0.05 -35.67
N SER A 43 -61.27 0.04 -36.96
CA SER A 43 -61.66 1.11 -37.87
C SER A 43 -63.18 1.25 -37.95
N PRO A 44 -63.73 2.48 -38.06
CA PRO A 44 -65.14 2.69 -38.36
C PRO A 44 -65.48 2.17 -39.78
N PRO A 45 -66.71 1.71 -40.03
CA PRO A 45 -67.14 1.25 -41.36
C PRO A 45 -67.31 2.38 -42.39
N PHE A 46 -67.51 3.62 -41.94
CA PHE A 46 -67.59 4.81 -42.79
C PHE A 46 -66.83 5.97 -42.13
N TYR A 47 -65.94 6.62 -42.88
CA TYR A 47 -65.11 7.72 -42.38
C TYR A 47 -64.71 8.68 -43.51
N ASN A 48 -64.43 9.94 -43.15
CA ASN A 48 -63.96 10.98 -44.08
C ASN A 48 -62.42 11.02 -44.06
N PRO A 49 -61.73 10.70 -45.18
CA PRO A 49 -60.27 10.51 -45.22
C PRO A 49 -59.45 11.80 -45.17
N SER A 50 -60.06 12.96 -44.89
CA SER A 50 -59.36 14.26 -44.77
C SER A 50 -58.44 14.37 -43.54
N LYS A 51 -58.51 13.42 -42.60
CA LYS A 51 -57.60 13.23 -41.46
C LYS A 51 -57.37 11.73 -41.22
N PRO A 52 -56.36 11.33 -40.42
CA PRO A 52 -56.27 9.96 -39.91
C PRO A 52 -57.10 9.79 -38.62
N CYS A 53 -57.70 8.61 -38.43
CA CYS A 53 -58.21 8.15 -37.14
C CYS A 53 -57.04 7.88 -36.19
N GLN A 54 -57.16 8.20 -34.90
CA GLN A 54 -56.05 8.02 -33.94
C GLN A 54 -56.52 7.45 -32.60
N TRP A 55 -56.01 6.28 -32.23
CA TRP A 55 -56.16 5.72 -30.88
C TRP A 55 -54.88 5.92 -30.09
N ARG A 56 -55.02 6.37 -28.84
CA ARG A 56 -53.93 6.56 -27.88
C ARG A 56 -54.13 5.61 -26.72
N ILE A 57 -53.13 4.80 -26.40
CA ILE A 57 -53.17 3.88 -25.25
C ILE A 57 -52.19 4.42 -24.22
N SER A 58 -52.68 4.76 -23.02
CA SER A 58 -51.85 5.10 -21.86
C SER A 58 -51.83 3.94 -20.89
N ALA A 59 -50.64 3.51 -20.53
CA ALA A 59 -50.38 2.73 -19.33
C ALA A 59 -49.91 3.67 -18.18
N ALA A 60 -49.67 3.11 -16.99
CA ALA A 60 -48.93 3.78 -15.92
C ALA A 60 -47.43 3.84 -16.25
N PRO A 61 -46.58 4.56 -15.50
CA PRO A 61 -45.13 4.39 -15.56
C PRO A 61 -44.72 2.90 -15.43
N ASP A 62 -43.61 2.55 -16.08
CA ASP A 62 -42.97 1.21 -16.12
C ASP A 62 -43.83 0.03 -16.60
N GLU A 63 -45.05 0.29 -17.07
CA GLU A 63 -45.87 -0.63 -17.84
C GLU A 63 -45.64 -0.47 -19.36
N LYS A 64 -45.58 -1.59 -20.09
CA LYS A 64 -45.49 -1.64 -21.56
C LYS A 64 -46.81 -2.10 -22.18
N ILE A 65 -47.02 -1.75 -23.45
CA ILE A 65 -48.26 -2.03 -24.18
C ILE A 65 -47.98 -3.07 -25.26
N LEU A 66 -48.66 -4.22 -25.17
CA LEU A 66 -48.71 -5.19 -26.26
C LEU A 66 -49.98 -4.95 -27.08
N LEU A 67 -49.83 -4.71 -28.38
CA LEU A 67 -50.90 -4.55 -29.35
C LEU A 67 -50.89 -5.75 -30.31
N ASN A 68 -52.04 -6.40 -30.49
CA ASN A 68 -52.23 -7.51 -31.40
C ASN A 68 -53.25 -7.09 -32.48
N ILE A 69 -52.83 -7.09 -33.75
CA ILE A 69 -53.71 -6.80 -34.90
C ILE A 69 -54.40 -8.10 -35.33
N THR A 70 -55.72 -8.17 -35.16
CA THR A 70 -56.50 -9.42 -35.25
C THR A 70 -57.31 -9.60 -36.55
N ASP A 71 -57.42 -8.56 -37.37
CA ASP A 71 -58.02 -8.58 -38.73
C ASP A 71 -57.46 -7.34 -39.44
N ILE A 72 -56.88 -7.48 -40.65
CA ILE A 72 -56.44 -6.35 -41.46
C ILE A 72 -56.77 -6.57 -42.94
N ASP A 73 -57.46 -5.60 -43.53
CA ASP A 73 -57.92 -5.57 -44.92
C ASP A 73 -57.86 -4.12 -45.38
N ILE A 74 -56.69 -3.75 -45.91
CA ILE A 74 -56.35 -2.43 -46.44
C ILE A 74 -55.71 -2.64 -47.81
N GLU A 75 -55.88 -1.70 -48.72
CA GLU A 75 -55.28 -1.77 -50.06
C GLU A 75 -53.75 -1.76 -49.99
N LYS A 76 -53.09 -2.81 -50.51
CA LYS A 76 -51.62 -2.95 -50.50
C LYS A 76 -51.00 -2.00 -51.53
N SER A 77 -50.11 -1.13 -51.09
CA SER A 77 -49.28 -0.26 -51.94
C SER A 77 -47.85 -0.19 -51.42
N PRO A 78 -46.88 0.25 -52.24
CA PRO A 78 -45.56 0.65 -51.74
C PRO A 78 -45.68 1.60 -50.56
N ASP A 79 -44.90 1.36 -49.51
CA ASP A 79 -44.85 2.11 -48.25
C ASP A 79 -46.20 2.41 -47.58
N CYS A 80 -47.26 1.67 -47.93
CA CYS A 80 -48.62 1.87 -47.43
C CYS A 80 -49.10 3.33 -47.59
N VAL A 81 -49.04 3.84 -48.82
CA VAL A 81 -49.41 5.23 -49.19
C VAL A 81 -50.89 5.37 -49.57
N SER A 82 -51.52 4.32 -50.09
CA SER A 82 -52.97 4.23 -50.36
C SER A 82 -53.79 4.24 -49.06
N GLY A 83 -53.37 3.45 -48.07
CA GLY A 83 -53.96 3.35 -46.74
C GLY A 83 -53.00 2.60 -45.81
N PHE A 84 -53.16 2.77 -44.49
CA PHE A 84 -52.27 2.20 -43.48
C PHE A 84 -52.90 2.08 -42.09
N VAL A 85 -52.35 1.17 -41.30
CA VAL A 85 -52.24 1.29 -39.83
C VAL A 85 -50.78 1.63 -39.51
N GLU A 86 -50.54 2.75 -38.82
CA GLU A 86 -49.21 3.21 -38.40
C GLU A 86 -49.14 3.21 -36.87
N ILE A 87 -48.11 2.59 -36.29
CA ILE A 87 -47.98 2.40 -34.84
C ILE A 87 -46.68 3.04 -34.35
N ARG A 88 -46.79 3.91 -33.34
CA ARG A 88 -45.68 4.73 -32.80
C ARG A 88 -45.58 4.66 -31.28
N ASP A 89 -44.34 4.76 -30.79
CA ASP A 89 -44.00 4.72 -29.35
C ASP A 89 -44.16 6.11 -28.71
N GLY A 90 -45.26 6.34 -28.00
CA GLY A 90 -45.67 7.62 -27.45
C GLY A 90 -47.03 8.12 -27.99
N PHE A 91 -47.30 9.41 -27.85
CA PHE A 91 -48.60 10.03 -28.22
C PHE A 91 -48.55 11.00 -29.40
N TRP A 92 -47.38 11.16 -30.03
CA TRP A 92 -47.15 12.21 -31.01
C TRP A 92 -46.84 11.66 -32.40
N ARG A 93 -47.22 12.39 -33.45
CA ARG A 93 -46.93 12.03 -34.85
C ARG A 93 -45.44 12.04 -35.22
N LYS A 94 -44.57 12.53 -34.33
CA LYS A 94 -43.09 12.42 -34.44
C LYS A 94 -42.46 11.40 -33.48
N SER A 95 -43.27 10.66 -32.71
CA SER A 95 -42.78 9.52 -31.92
C SER A 95 -42.08 8.48 -32.82
N PRO A 96 -41.12 7.71 -32.29
CA PRO A 96 -40.51 6.57 -33.00
C PRO A 96 -41.56 5.70 -33.68
N LEU A 97 -41.27 5.28 -34.92
CA LEU A 97 -42.15 4.40 -35.69
C LEU A 97 -41.81 2.95 -35.32
N ILE A 98 -42.78 2.21 -34.78
CA ILE A 98 -42.62 0.78 -34.51
C ILE A 98 -42.94 -0.03 -35.78
N GLY A 99 -43.97 0.38 -36.54
CA GLY A 99 -44.30 -0.23 -37.83
C GLY A 99 -45.43 0.46 -38.57
N LYS A 100 -45.57 0.14 -39.86
CA LYS A 100 -46.62 0.66 -40.74
C LYS A 100 -47.12 -0.46 -41.67
N PHE A 101 -48.41 -0.76 -41.61
CA PHE A 101 -49.00 -2.00 -42.10
C PHE A 101 -50.15 -1.73 -43.08
N CYS A 102 -50.22 -2.52 -44.15
CA CYS A 102 -51.31 -2.52 -45.14
C CYS A 102 -51.32 -3.82 -45.95
N GLY A 103 -52.46 -4.12 -46.58
CA GLY A 103 -52.70 -5.37 -47.28
C GLY A 103 -53.83 -6.17 -46.64
N LYS A 104 -53.94 -7.44 -47.07
CA LYS A 104 -54.74 -8.46 -46.41
C LYS A 104 -53.77 -9.46 -45.81
N ASP A 105 -53.81 -9.62 -44.50
CA ASP A 105 -53.03 -10.65 -43.81
C ASP A 105 -53.82 -11.18 -42.62
N ASN A 106 -53.72 -12.49 -42.36
CA ASN A 106 -54.56 -13.17 -41.36
C ASN A 106 -53.91 -13.21 -39.97
N GLY A 107 -52.98 -12.28 -39.72
CA GLY A 107 -52.42 -11.93 -38.42
C GLY A 107 -51.32 -12.86 -37.92
N LEU A 108 -50.23 -12.26 -37.40
CA LEU A 108 -49.53 -12.70 -36.18
C LEU A 108 -48.45 -11.71 -35.66
N ASP A 109 -48.48 -10.43 -36.08
CA ASP A 109 -47.62 -9.40 -35.48
C ASP A 109 -48.17 -8.93 -34.12
N THR A 110 -47.57 -9.41 -33.03
CA THR A 110 -47.74 -8.85 -31.68
C THR A 110 -46.71 -7.75 -31.45
N ILE A 111 -47.17 -6.52 -31.36
CA ILE A 111 -46.34 -5.31 -31.40
C ILE A 111 -46.19 -4.75 -29.98
N LEU A 112 -44.95 -4.65 -29.51
CA LEU A 112 -44.60 -4.18 -28.17
C LEU A 112 -44.09 -2.73 -28.20
N SER A 113 -44.55 -1.88 -27.29
CA SER A 113 -43.91 -0.59 -27.01
C SER A 113 -42.74 -0.72 -26.04
N THR A 114 -41.73 0.12 -26.24
CA THR A 114 -40.62 0.35 -25.29
C THR A 114 -41.09 1.15 -24.08
N GLY A 115 -41.97 2.14 -24.29
CA GLY A 115 -42.54 2.99 -23.23
C GLY A 115 -44.01 2.72 -22.91
N ASN A 116 -44.56 3.52 -22.00
CA ASN A 116 -45.92 3.37 -21.46
C ASN A 116 -47.04 4.02 -22.28
N ARG A 117 -46.75 4.40 -23.53
CA ARG A 117 -47.68 5.15 -24.39
C ARG A 117 -47.57 4.64 -25.81
N MET A 118 -48.71 4.43 -26.47
CA MET A 118 -48.74 4.01 -27.87
C MET A 118 -49.76 4.84 -28.66
N LEU A 119 -49.40 5.21 -29.89
CA LEU A 119 -50.26 5.90 -30.85
C LEU A 119 -50.47 5.01 -32.07
N VAL A 120 -51.72 4.62 -32.30
CA VAL A 120 -52.16 3.88 -33.48
C VAL A 120 -52.93 4.83 -34.40
N SER A 121 -52.41 5.08 -35.60
CA SER A 121 -53.02 5.97 -36.59
C SER A 121 -53.49 5.17 -37.81
N TYR A 122 -54.76 5.31 -38.19
CA TYR A 122 -55.35 4.67 -39.37
C TYR A 122 -55.79 5.69 -40.40
N MET A 123 -55.50 5.42 -41.67
CA MET A 123 -56.00 6.21 -42.80
C MET A 123 -56.28 5.25 -43.96
N HIS A 124 -57.37 5.48 -44.70
CA HIS A 124 -57.67 4.74 -45.93
C HIS A 124 -58.21 5.68 -47.01
N ARG A 125 -58.13 5.27 -48.27
CA ARG A 125 -58.62 6.02 -49.45
C ARG A 125 -59.69 5.29 -50.26
N THR A 126 -59.91 4.01 -50.03
CA THR A 126 -60.89 3.17 -50.76
C THR A 126 -61.81 2.42 -49.78
N GLY A 127 -62.62 1.47 -50.27
CA GLY A 127 -63.78 0.90 -49.54
C GLY A 127 -63.54 -0.43 -48.83
N ASN A 128 -62.37 -0.66 -48.22
CA ASN A 128 -62.05 -1.94 -47.58
C ASN A 128 -62.66 -2.10 -46.17
N ARG A 129 -62.64 -3.33 -45.64
CA ARG A 129 -63.13 -3.66 -44.28
C ARG A 129 -62.32 -2.97 -43.16
N GLY A 130 -61.09 -2.54 -43.43
CA GLY A 130 -60.24 -1.82 -42.49
C GLY A 130 -59.46 -2.74 -41.56
N PHE A 131 -59.43 -2.48 -40.26
CA PHE A 131 -58.67 -3.30 -39.29
C PHE A 131 -59.38 -3.47 -37.95
N LYS A 132 -58.96 -4.50 -37.20
CA LYS A 132 -59.28 -4.73 -35.78
C LYS A 132 -57.99 -4.95 -35.01
N ALA A 133 -57.94 -4.47 -33.78
CA ALA A 133 -56.85 -4.72 -32.86
C ALA A 133 -57.35 -4.91 -31.43
N SER A 134 -56.58 -5.64 -30.64
CA SER A 134 -56.72 -5.79 -29.20
C SER A 134 -55.41 -5.42 -28.53
N TYR A 135 -55.46 -4.81 -27.36
CA TYR A 135 -54.27 -4.43 -26.61
C TYR A 135 -54.37 -4.89 -25.16
N GLN A 136 -53.21 -5.17 -24.57
CA GLN A 136 -53.05 -5.42 -23.15
C GLN A 136 -51.83 -4.66 -22.61
N VAL A 137 -51.95 -4.20 -21.37
CA VAL A 137 -50.92 -3.48 -20.62
C VAL A 137 -50.32 -4.45 -19.61
N PHE A 138 -49.00 -4.58 -19.62
CA PHE A 138 -48.27 -5.48 -18.72
C PHE A 138 -47.02 -4.80 -18.15
N CYS A 139 -46.47 -5.35 -17.07
CA CYS A 139 -45.23 -4.89 -16.45
C CYS A 139 -44.09 -5.84 -16.84
N GLY A 140 -42.87 -5.31 -17.00
CA GLY A 140 -41.67 -6.11 -17.28
C GLY A 140 -41.04 -5.91 -18.66
N GLY A 141 -40.47 -6.99 -19.19
CA GLY A 141 -39.59 -7.01 -20.37
C GLY A 141 -38.11 -6.94 -20.00
N GLU A 142 -37.27 -6.65 -20.97
CA GLU A 142 -35.81 -6.57 -20.78
C GLU A 142 -35.40 -5.32 -19.99
N ILE A 143 -34.39 -5.48 -19.13
CA ILE A 143 -33.63 -4.42 -18.45
C ILE A 143 -32.15 -4.69 -18.74
N TYR A 144 -31.48 -3.72 -19.37
CA TYR A 144 -30.03 -3.75 -19.59
C TYR A 144 -29.36 -2.93 -18.48
N VAL A 145 -28.38 -3.52 -17.77
CA VAL A 145 -27.72 -2.88 -16.62
C VAL A 145 -26.22 -2.85 -16.85
N GLU A 146 -25.67 -1.64 -16.96
CA GLU A 146 -24.21 -1.42 -17.12
C GLU A 146 -23.47 -1.33 -15.77
N THR A 147 -24.16 -0.90 -14.71
CA THR A 147 -23.60 -0.75 -13.35
C THR A 147 -24.62 -1.08 -12.27
N GLU A 148 -25.64 -0.24 -12.09
CA GLU A 148 -26.71 -0.42 -11.10
C GLU A 148 -28.10 -0.07 -11.68
N HIS A 149 -29.13 -0.79 -11.25
CA HIS A 149 -30.54 -0.44 -11.50
C HIS A 149 -31.41 -0.76 -10.27
N ILE A 150 -32.48 0.00 -10.03
CA ILE A 150 -33.43 -0.28 -8.93
C ILE A 150 -34.71 -0.85 -9.52
N LEU A 151 -34.95 -2.14 -9.27
CA LEU A 151 -36.18 -2.85 -9.64
C LEU A 151 -37.22 -2.73 -8.51
N GLN A 152 -38.44 -2.31 -8.84
CA GLN A 152 -39.52 -2.15 -7.86
C GLN A 152 -40.82 -2.82 -8.33
N SER A 153 -41.67 -3.23 -7.39
CA SER A 153 -42.99 -3.81 -7.72
C SER A 153 -43.98 -2.81 -8.31
N HIS A 154 -43.83 -1.52 -7.94
CA HIS A 154 -44.62 -0.38 -8.38
C HIS A 154 -43.90 0.94 -8.01
N GLU A 155 -44.41 2.09 -8.47
CA GLU A 155 -43.95 3.41 -8.00
C GLU A 155 -44.11 3.53 -6.47
N ASN A 156 -43.20 4.24 -5.77
CA ASN A 156 -43.10 4.32 -4.30
C ASN A 156 -44.25 5.05 -3.57
N THR A 157 -45.51 4.86 -3.97
CA THR A 157 -46.69 5.53 -3.39
C THR A 157 -47.84 4.55 -3.14
N GLY A 158 -47.74 3.74 -2.08
CA GLY A 158 -48.84 2.92 -1.57
C GLY A 158 -48.49 1.43 -1.53
N ASN A 159 -49.45 0.62 -2.00
CA ASN A 159 -49.33 -0.83 -2.10
C ASN A 159 -49.32 -1.25 -3.57
N TYR A 160 -48.69 -2.39 -3.89
CA TYR A 160 -48.67 -2.89 -5.27
C TYR A 160 -50.08 -3.17 -5.82
N PRO A 161 -50.30 -3.15 -7.14
CA PRO A 161 -51.62 -3.43 -7.70
C PRO A 161 -52.01 -4.91 -7.61
N ALA A 162 -53.32 -5.16 -7.58
CA ALA A 162 -53.94 -6.47 -7.73
C ALA A 162 -53.74 -7.07 -9.15
N ASP A 163 -53.92 -8.39 -9.26
CA ASP A 163 -53.94 -9.16 -10.51
C ASP A 163 -52.72 -8.91 -11.43
N LYS A 164 -51.52 -8.76 -10.83
CA LYS A 164 -50.29 -8.50 -11.59
C LYS A 164 -49.55 -9.77 -11.96
N LYS A 165 -48.91 -9.71 -13.12
CA LYS A 165 -47.94 -10.69 -13.59
C LYS A 165 -46.86 -9.96 -14.38
N CYS A 166 -45.78 -9.63 -13.69
CA CYS A 166 -44.61 -8.98 -14.25
C CYS A 166 -43.50 -10.02 -14.49
N LEU A 167 -42.78 -9.90 -15.61
CA LEU A 167 -41.60 -10.70 -15.88
C LEU A 167 -40.51 -9.79 -16.42
N TRP A 168 -39.46 -9.57 -15.65
CA TRP A 168 -38.27 -8.85 -16.05
C TRP A 168 -37.18 -9.83 -16.46
N THR A 169 -36.51 -9.55 -17.57
CA THR A 169 -35.26 -10.24 -17.96
C THR A 169 -34.14 -9.24 -17.81
N ILE A 170 -33.33 -9.42 -16.78
CA ILE A 170 -32.19 -8.58 -16.45
C ILE A 170 -30.99 -9.10 -17.24
N ILE A 171 -30.30 -8.21 -17.93
CA ILE A 171 -29.17 -8.51 -18.81
C ILE A 171 -28.02 -7.57 -18.42
N VAL A 172 -26.88 -8.16 -18.06
CA VAL A 172 -25.60 -7.45 -17.87
C VAL A 172 -24.63 -7.81 -19.01
N PRO A 173 -23.53 -7.05 -19.21
CA PRO A 173 -22.49 -7.38 -20.18
C PRO A 173 -22.01 -8.84 -20.16
N GLU A 174 -21.55 -9.34 -21.31
CA GLU A 174 -21.00 -10.70 -21.40
C GLU A 174 -19.75 -10.85 -20.50
N GLY A 175 -19.66 -11.97 -19.78
CA GLY A 175 -18.61 -12.21 -18.78
C GLY A 175 -18.93 -11.67 -17.38
N GLN A 176 -20.06 -10.98 -17.20
CA GLN A 176 -20.55 -10.53 -15.88
C GLN A 176 -21.70 -11.39 -15.37
N GLN A 177 -22.02 -11.26 -14.09
CA GLN A 177 -23.16 -11.90 -13.41
C GLN A 177 -24.12 -10.83 -12.87
N VAL A 178 -25.39 -11.20 -12.72
CA VAL A 178 -26.43 -10.33 -12.14
C VAL A 178 -26.49 -10.58 -10.64
N VAL A 179 -26.26 -9.53 -9.84
CA VAL A 179 -26.51 -9.56 -8.40
C VAL A 179 -27.81 -8.85 -8.09
N LEU A 180 -28.70 -9.50 -7.34
CA LEU A 180 -30.00 -8.99 -6.90
C LEU A 180 -30.05 -8.88 -5.37
N ASP A 181 -30.27 -7.67 -4.87
CA ASP A 181 -30.16 -7.30 -3.46
C ASP A 181 -31.44 -6.58 -2.99
N PHE A 182 -32.22 -7.18 -2.09
CA PHE A 182 -33.51 -6.62 -1.68
C PHE A 182 -33.34 -5.56 -0.57
N ASP A 183 -33.59 -4.30 -0.90
CA ASP A 183 -33.66 -3.18 0.06
C ASP A 183 -34.95 -3.28 0.92
N LYS A 184 -36.07 -3.65 0.29
CA LYS A 184 -37.38 -3.80 0.93
C LYS A 184 -38.12 -5.00 0.37
N PHE A 185 -38.84 -5.72 1.23
CA PHE A 185 -39.67 -6.85 0.85
C PHE A 185 -40.86 -7.04 1.82
N ASN A 186 -42.08 -6.82 1.32
CA ASN A 186 -43.35 -6.92 2.06
C ASN A 186 -44.48 -7.29 1.09
N LEU A 187 -44.78 -8.58 0.96
CA LEU A 187 -45.88 -9.15 0.17
C LEU A 187 -46.92 -9.83 1.10
N GLU A 188 -48.04 -10.30 0.56
CA GLU A 188 -48.88 -11.26 1.30
C GLU A 188 -48.03 -12.47 1.73
N HIS A 189 -48.29 -13.01 2.92
CA HIS A 189 -47.66 -14.24 3.42
C HIS A 189 -48.65 -15.40 3.32
N GLU A 190 -48.34 -16.38 2.48
CA GLU A 190 -49.16 -17.57 2.25
C GLU A 190 -48.26 -18.83 2.23
N PRO A 191 -48.68 -19.97 2.81
CA PRO A 191 -47.84 -21.17 2.85
C PRO A 191 -47.59 -21.76 1.45
N ASN A 192 -46.33 -21.74 1.01
CA ASN A 192 -45.84 -22.04 -0.36
C ASN A 192 -45.99 -20.88 -1.38
N CYS A 193 -46.32 -19.67 -0.90
CA CYS A 193 -46.31 -18.43 -1.66
C CYS A 193 -47.14 -18.50 -2.95
N LEU A 194 -48.33 -19.10 -2.90
CA LEU A 194 -49.18 -19.37 -4.07
C LEU A 194 -49.86 -18.12 -4.64
N ASN A 195 -50.23 -17.18 -3.77
CA ASN A 195 -50.90 -15.91 -4.10
C ASN A 195 -49.90 -14.87 -4.62
N ASP A 196 -49.46 -13.96 -3.75
CA ASP A 196 -48.49 -12.90 -4.08
C ASP A 196 -47.05 -13.39 -3.87
N PHE A 197 -46.21 -13.31 -4.91
CA PHE A 197 -44.83 -13.78 -4.82
C PHE A 197 -43.86 -13.13 -5.82
N VAL A 198 -42.59 -13.12 -5.44
CA VAL A 198 -41.46 -12.95 -6.37
C VAL A 198 -40.78 -14.31 -6.58
N GLU A 199 -40.66 -14.72 -7.83
CA GLU A 199 -39.93 -15.92 -8.26
C GLU A 199 -38.69 -15.49 -9.04
N VAL A 200 -37.53 -16.03 -8.66
CA VAL A 200 -36.23 -15.72 -9.26
C VAL A 200 -35.75 -16.94 -10.04
N ILE A 201 -35.44 -16.74 -11.33
CA ILE A 201 -35.22 -17.78 -12.33
C ILE A 201 -33.86 -17.53 -13.00
N ASP A 202 -32.94 -18.47 -12.89
CA ASP A 202 -31.59 -18.41 -13.47
C ASP A 202 -31.36 -19.63 -14.37
N ALA A 203 -30.69 -19.44 -15.51
CA ALA A 203 -30.51 -20.45 -16.55
C ALA A 203 -31.81 -21.23 -16.93
N GLY A 204 -32.98 -20.60 -16.80
CA GLY A 204 -34.30 -21.20 -17.02
C GLY A 204 -34.84 -22.06 -15.88
N THR A 205 -34.11 -22.18 -14.76
CA THR A 205 -34.51 -22.91 -13.55
C THR A 205 -34.98 -21.94 -12.47
N SER A 206 -36.12 -22.23 -11.84
CA SER A 206 -36.61 -21.46 -10.69
C SER A 206 -35.70 -21.74 -9.48
N LEU A 207 -34.91 -20.73 -9.06
CA LEU A 207 -34.00 -20.83 -7.92
C LEU A 207 -34.75 -20.75 -6.59
N SER A 208 -35.68 -19.79 -6.48
CA SER A 208 -36.34 -19.45 -5.23
C SER A 208 -37.63 -18.67 -5.46
N LYS A 209 -38.56 -18.80 -4.52
CA LYS A 209 -39.87 -18.14 -4.53
C LYS A 209 -40.13 -17.53 -3.15
N PHE A 210 -40.41 -16.23 -3.12
CA PHE A 210 -40.45 -15.41 -1.91
C PHE A 210 -41.82 -14.73 -1.74
N CYS A 211 -42.31 -14.67 -0.51
CA CYS A 211 -43.54 -13.97 -0.11
C CYS A 211 -43.46 -13.58 1.38
N GLY A 212 -44.43 -12.80 1.86
CA GLY A 212 -44.40 -12.23 3.21
C GLY A 212 -43.39 -11.09 3.38
N ASN A 213 -42.88 -10.92 4.61
CA ASN A 213 -42.12 -9.74 5.05
C ASN A 213 -40.71 -10.11 5.59
N GLU A 214 -40.14 -11.23 5.13
CA GLU A 214 -38.73 -11.55 5.38
C GLU A 214 -37.93 -11.18 4.13
N THR A 215 -36.95 -10.28 4.28
CA THR A 215 -36.10 -9.83 3.17
C THR A 215 -35.22 -10.97 2.67
N PRO A 216 -35.29 -11.36 1.38
CA PRO A 216 -34.43 -12.41 0.85
C PRO A 216 -32.94 -12.08 0.96
N SER A 217 -32.11 -13.09 1.20
CA SER A 217 -30.67 -12.97 1.06
C SER A 217 -30.27 -12.62 -0.38
N LYS A 218 -29.22 -11.82 -0.54
CA LYS A 218 -28.61 -11.47 -1.84
C LYS A 218 -28.43 -12.68 -2.75
N ILE A 219 -28.85 -12.55 -4.00
CA ILE A 219 -28.81 -13.60 -5.03
C ILE A 219 -27.79 -13.19 -6.10
N MET A 220 -27.02 -14.15 -6.61
CA MET A 220 -26.08 -13.99 -7.71
C MET A 220 -26.44 -15.03 -8.79
N SER A 221 -26.53 -14.62 -10.05
CA SER A 221 -26.83 -15.52 -11.16
C SER A 221 -25.59 -16.27 -11.65
N SER A 222 -25.78 -17.46 -12.21
CA SER A 222 -24.73 -18.25 -12.86
C SER A 222 -24.30 -17.72 -14.23
N SER A 223 -25.09 -16.80 -14.82
CA SER A 223 -24.86 -16.20 -16.14
C SER A 223 -25.10 -14.69 -16.15
N ASN A 224 -24.83 -14.02 -17.27
CA ASN A 224 -25.12 -12.59 -17.46
C ASN A 224 -26.61 -12.25 -17.64
N ILE A 225 -27.50 -13.23 -17.46
CA ILE A 225 -28.95 -13.07 -17.59
C ILE A 225 -29.65 -13.65 -16.35
N LEU A 226 -30.54 -12.87 -15.73
CA LEU A 226 -31.38 -13.31 -14.61
C LEU A 226 -32.83 -12.91 -14.86
N GLN A 227 -33.79 -13.80 -14.61
CA GLN A 227 -35.21 -13.50 -14.73
C GLN A 227 -35.86 -13.34 -13.35
N VAL A 228 -36.62 -12.26 -13.19
CA VAL A 228 -37.39 -11.96 -11.98
C VAL A 228 -38.85 -11.86 -12.36
N LYS A 229 -39.71 -12.60 -11.67
CA LYS A 229 -41.14 -12.74 -11.98
C LYS A 229 -41.95 -12.39 -10.74
N PHE A 230 -42.70 -11.30 -10.80
CA PHE A 230 -43.64 -10.91 -9.74
C PHE A 230 -45.06 -11.28 -10.14
N VAL A 231 -45.80 -11.88 -9.21
CA VAL A 231 -47.23 -12.20 -9.35
C VAL A 231 -47.97 -11.63 -8.15
N SER A 232 -49.16 -11.09 -8.38
CA SER A 232 -50.15 -10.80 -7.33
C SER A 232 -51.55 -11.24 -7.73
N ASP A 233 -52.38 -11.58 -6.74
CA ASP A 233 -53.79 -11.93 -6.94
C ASP A 233 -54.74 -10.72 -6.76
N SER A 234 -56.04 -10.98 -6.82
CA SER A 234 -57.11 -9.99 -6.65
C SER A 234 -57.17 -9.29 -5.28
N SER A 235 -56.38 -9.73 -4.28
CA SER A 235 -56.56 -9.42 -2.86
C SER A 235 -55.25 -9.14 -2.08
N VAL A 236 -55.39 -8.66 -0.84
CA VAL A 236 -54.34 -8.52 0.21
C VAL A 236 -53.01 -7.85 -0.21
N GLN A 237 -53.09 -6.74 -0.96
CA GLN A 237 -51.89 -6.03 -1.40
C GLN A 237 -51.12 -5.34 -0.25
N LYS A 238 -49.79 -5.29 -0.36
CA LYS A 238 -48.83 -4.73 0.63
C LYS A 238 -47.85 -3.73 -0.02
N GLU A 239 -46.89 -3.21 0.74
CA GLU A 239 -45.90 -2.21 0.30
C GLU A 239 -44.98 -2.70 -0.84
N GLY A 240 -44.88 -4.01 -1.07
CA GLY A 240 -44.17 -4.58 -2.21
C GLY A 240 -42.69 -4.81 -1.97
N PHE A 241 -41.90 -4.72 -3.04
CA PHE A 241 -40.46 -4.89 -2.94
C PHE A 241 -39.71 -3.81 -3.72
N SER A 242 -38.48 -3.57 -3.27
CA SER A 242 -37.48 -2.72 -3.92
C SER A 242 -36.16 -3.47 -3.86
N ALA A 243 -35.53 -3.70 -5.01
CA ALA A 243 -34.30 -4.46 -5.11
C ALA A 243 -33.26 -3.71 -5.98
N ARG A 244 -32.04 -3.62 -5.48
CA ARG A 244 -30.87 -3.16 -6.23
C ARG A 244 -30.36 -4.31 -7.09
N ILE A 245 -30.25 -4.06 -8.38
CA ILE A 245 -29.56 -4.91 -9.35
C ILE A 245 -28.19 -4.31 -9.58
N MET A 246 -27.14 -5.14 -9.54
CA MET A 246 -25.77 -4.75 -9.84
C MET A 246 -25.18 -5.70 -10.90
N ALA A 247 -24.31 -5.16 -11.75
CA ALA A 247 -23.49 -5.93 -12.67
C ALA A 247 -22.17 -6.32 -11.98
N GLU A 248 -21.92 -7.61 -11.85
CA GLU A 248 -20.80 -8.18 -11.09
C GLU A 248 -19.78 -8.83 -12.01
N TYR A 249 -18.48 -8.72 -11.72
CA TYR A 249 -17.44 -9.33 -12.55
C TYR A 249 -16.60 -10.29 -11.71
N ASP A 250 -16.62 -11.59 -12.04
CA ASP A 250 -15.87 -12.60 -11.30
C ASP A 250 -14.38 -12.56 -11.68
N GLU A 251 -13.56 -11.84 -10.90
CA GLU A 251 -12.13 -11.78 -11.16
C GLU A 251 -11.45 -13.15 -11.03
N CYS A 252 -11.96 -14.03 -10.14
CA CYS A 252 -11.43 -15.37 -9.92
C CYS A 252 -11.66 -16.29 -11.13
N ALA A 253 -12.69 -16.05 -11.94
CA ALA A 253 -12.95 -16.80 -13.17
C ALA A 253 -11.90 -16.54 -14.27
N THR A 254 -11.11 -15.46 -14.16
CA THR A 254 -10.07 -15.10 -15.14
C THR A 254 -8.80 -15.93 -15.01
N GLY A 255 -8.46 -16.36 -13.80
CA GLY A 255 -7.17 -16.98 -13.46
C GLY A 255 -5.97 -16.02 -13.37
N ASP A 256 -6.19 -14.70 -13.45
CA ASP A 256 -5.17 -13.65 -13.23
C ASP A 256 -5.58 -12.69 -12.08
N ASP A 257 -6.28 -13.22 -11.08
CA ASP A 257 -6.68 -12.53 -9.85
C ASP A 257 -5.48 -12.12 -8.96
N GLY A 258 -4.31 -12.74 -9.17
CA GLY A 258 -3.08 -12.46 -8.44
C GLY A 258 -3.09 -12.92 -6.97
N CYS A 259 -4.02 -13.78 -6.55
CA CYS A 259 -3.96 -14.46 -5.26
C CYS A 259 -2.95 -15.60 -5.30
N ALA A 260 -2.05 -15.70 -4.31
CA ALA A 260 -1.03 -16.75 -4.29
C ALA A 260 -1.57 -18.18 -4.07
N HIS A 261 -2.84 -18.33 -3.65
CA HIS A 261 -3.42 -19.64 -3.28
C HIS A 261 -4.84 -19.91 -3.75
N LYS A 262 -5.82 -19.11 -3.31
CA LYS A 262 -7.24 -19.28 -3.62
C LYS A 262 -7.89 -17.90 -3.72
N CYS A 263 -8.41 -17.56 -4.89
CA CYS A 263 -9.32 -16.44 -5.03
C CYS A 263 -10.72 -16.82 -4.54
N VAL A 264 -11.43 -15.88 -3.90
CA VAL A 264 -12.85 -15.98 -3.56
C VAL A 264 -13.54 -14.71 -4.02
N ASN A 265 -14.39 -14.86 -5.04
CA ASN A 265 -15.23 -13.79 -5.55
C ASN A 265 -16.20 -13.33 -4.46
N THR A 266 -16.48 -12.03 -4.41
CA THR A 266 -17.47 -11.44 -3.51
C THR A 266 -18.45 -10.57 -4.31
N VAL A 267 -18.87 -9.42 -3.80
CA VAL A 267 -19.80 -8.53 -4.51
C VAL A 267 -19.18 -7.14 -4.56
N GLY A 268 -18.86 -6.68 -5.76
CA GLY A 268 -18.05 -5.50 -6.07
C GLY A 268 -16.53 -5.68 -5.96
N SER A 269 -16.04 -6.91 -5.72
CA SER A 269 -14.60 -7.25 -5.57
C SER A 269 -14.43 -8.76 -5.34
N TYR A 270 -13.18 -9.23 -5.32
CA TYR A 270 -12.71 -10.51 -4.79
C TYR A 270 -11.87 -10.33 -3.51
N ARG A 271 -11.55 -11.44 -2.83
CA ARG A 271 -10.48 -11.54 -1.81
C ARG A 271 -9.63 -12.79 -2.00
N CYS A 272 -8.44 -12.80 -1.44
CA CYS A 272 -7.56 -13.97 -1.41
C CYS A 272 -7.68 -14.74 -0.09
N GLU A 273 -7.59 -16.07 -0.17
CA GLU A 273 -7.57 -16.99 0.97
C GLU A 273 -6.39 -17.97 0.84
N CYS A 274 -5.81 -18.34 1.98
CA CYS A 274 -4.65 -19.23 2.04
C CYS A 274 -5.03 -20.68 2.36
N LYS A 275 -4.22 -21.62 1.88
CA LYS A 275 -4.32 -23.05 2.21
C LYS A 275 -3.94 -23.28 3.69
N THR A 276 -4.51 -24.31 4.32
CA THR A 276 -4.25 -24.64 5.73
C THR A 276 -2.75 -24.74 6.04
N GLY A 277 -2.28 -24.05 7.08
CA GLY A 277 -0.86 -23.94 7.43
C GLY A 277 -0.13 -22.75 6.78
N TYR A 278 -0.86 -21.90 6.06
CA TYR A 278 -0.40 -20.61 5.54
C TYR A 278 -1.33 -19.50 6.02
N ASP A 279 -0.75 -18.34 6.29
CA ASP A 279 -1.43 -17.10 6.63
C ASP A 279 -1.36 -16.11 5.45
N LEU A 280 -2.38 -15.25 5.32
CA LEU A 280 -2.41 -14.20 4.30
C LEU A 280 -1.53 -13.03 4.76
N ASN A 281 -0.70 -12.52 3.85
CA ASN A 281 0.17 -11.37 4.10
C ASN A 281 -0.65 -10.07 4.21
N SER A 282 -0.03 -9.01 4.73
CA SER A 282 -0.61 -7.66 4.80
C SER A 282 -0.86 -7.01 3.43
N ASP A 283 -0.31 -7.56 2.34
CA ASP A 283 -0.68 -7.18 0.96
C ASP A 283 -2.04 -7.73 0.50
N GLY A 284 -2.70 -8.57 1.30
CA GLY A 284 -4.00 -9.16 1.01
C GLY A 284 -4.02 -10.19 -0.13
N LYS A 285 -2.86 -10.59 -0.67
CA LYS A 285 -2.73 -11.46 -1.86
C LYS A 285 -1.79 -12.64 -1.68
N ASN A 286 -0.64 -12.43 -1.07
CA ASN A 286 0.38 -13.46 -0.89
C ASN A 286 0.13 -14.29 0.38
N CYS A 287 0.62 -15.52 0.38
CA CYS A 287 0.44 -16.46 1.49
C CYS A 287 1.79 -16.96 2.03
N GLN A 288 2.21 -16.48 3.19
CA GLN A 288 3.37 -17.00 3.90
C GLN A 288 2.98 -18.24 4.73
N LYS A 289 3.91 -19.19 4.92
CA LYS A 289 3.72 -20.31 5.83
C LYS A 289 3.53 -19.79 7.26
N THR A 290 2.57 -20.34 8.02
CA THR A 290 2.31 -19.92 9.41
C THR A 290 3.59 -19.95 10.25
N CYS A 291 3.80 -18.86 11.00
CA CYS A 291 5.04 -18.58 11.73
C CYS A 291 5.31 -19.53 12.90
N GLY A 292 6.58 -19.60 13.31
CA GLY A 292 7.05 -20.47 14.39
C GLY A 292 7.50 -21.87 13.93
N GLY A 293 7.72 -22.74 14.91
CA GLY A 293 8.15 -24.13 14.71
C GLY A 293 9.51 -24.46 15.32
N LEU A 294 9.93 -25.72 15.14
CA LEU A 294 11.24 -26.22 15.55
C LEU A 294 12.28 -25.89 14.48
N LEU A 295 13.46 -25.42 14.91
CA LEU A 295 14.60 -25.07 14.06
C LEU A 295 15.83 -25.87 14.51
N GLU A 296 16.19 -26.91 13.74
CA GLU A 296 17.32 -27.82 14.05
C GLU A 296 18.57 -27.54 13.20
N GLU A 297 18.50 -26.58 12.27
CA GLU A 297 19.61 -26.27 11.36
C GLU A 297 20.76 -25.54 12.06
N ALA A 298 21.97 -25.71 11.53
CA ALA A 298 23.18 -25.15 12.16
C ALA A 298 23.24 -23.61 12.09
N ALA A 299 22.50 -23.00 11.18
CA ALA A 299 22.27 -21.56 11.06
C ALA A 299 21.01 -21.31 10.19
N GLY A 300 20.42 -20.12 10.27
CA GLY A 300 19.27 -19.73 9.46
C GLY A 300 18.76 -18.33 9.78
N VAL A 301 17.58 -18.00 9.27
CA VAL A 301 16.91 -16.69 9.46
C VAL A 301 15.61 -16.89 10.23
N VAL A 302 15.23 -15.93 11.06
CA VAL A 302 13.91 -15.82 11.69
C VAL A 302 13.36 -14.42 11.41
N GLU A 303 12.16 -14.35 10.87
CA GLU A 303 11.51 -13.11 10.44
C GLU A 303 10.08 -13.06 11.00
N SER A 304 9.56 -11.87 11.25
CA SER A 304 8.14 -11.66 11.55
C SER A 304 7.26 -12.06 10.35
N PRO A 305 5.98 -12.40 10.57
CA PRO A 305 5.01 -12.51 9.48
C PRO A 305 5.04 -11.27 8.56
N SER A 306 4.81 -11.47 7.26
CA SER A 306 4.76 -10.43 6.22
C SER A 306 6.03 -9.60 5.96
N PHE A 307 7.14 -9.81 6.69
CA PHE A 307 8.39 -9.06 6.52
C PHE A 307 8.84 -9.03 5.03
N PRO A 308 9.23 -7.88 4.45
CA PRO A 308 9.47 -6.56 5.06
C PRO A 308 8.24 -5.64 5.20
N GLY A 309 7.04 -6.13 4.89
CA GLY A 309 5.79 -5.42 5.16
C GLY A 309 5.37 -5.49 6.64
N GLU A 310 4.25 -4.85 6.96
CA GLU A 310 3.69 -4.82 8.32
C GLU A 310 3.25 -6.21 8.77
N TYR A 311 3.58 -6.60 10.01
CA TYR A 311 3.23 -7.92 10.55
C TYR A 311 1.72 -8.07 10.80
N LEU A 312 1.29 -9.30 11.05
CA LEU A 312 -0.13 -9.63 11.14
C LEU A 312 -0.72 -9.36 12.54
N PRO A 313 -1.92 -8.75 12.64
CA PRO A 313 -2.62 -8.48 13.89
C PRO A 313 -2.92 -9.75 14.69
N ASN A 314 -3.02 -9.62 16.02
CA ASN A 314 -3.44 -10.71 16.93
C ASN A 314 -2.62 -12.02 16.83
N LYS A 315 -1.43 -12.01 16.22
CA LYS A 315 -0.60 -13.21 16.07
C LYS A 315 0.28 -13.46 17.29
N THR A 316 0.54 -14.74 17.55
CA THR A 316 1.66 -15.17 18.40
C THR A 316 2.44 -16.24 17.67
N CYS A 317 3.73 -16.00 17.49
CA CYS A 317 4.67 -16.85 16.76
C CYS A 317 5.72 -17.39 17.74
N VAL A 318 6.00 -18.69 17.70
CA VAL A 318 6.93 -19.34 18.62
C VAL A 318 7.94 -20.17 17.84
N TRP A 319 9.19 -19.73 17.80
CA TRP A 319 10.30 -20.49 17.23
C TRP A 319 11.15 -21.09 18.35
N GLU A 320 11.56 -22.34 18.18
CA GLU A 320 12.42 -23.03 19.13
C GLU A 320 13.65 -23.59 18.40
N ILE A 321 14.80 -22.92 18.60
CA ILE A 321 16.08 -23.31 18.02
C ILE A 321 16.72 -24.35 18.93
N VAL A 322 16.90 -25.57 18.42
CA VAL A 322 17.47 -26.72 19.14
C VAL A 322 18.76 -27.14 18.45
N THR A 323 19.83 -27.28 19.22
CA THR A 323 21.14 -27.77 18.75
C THR A 323 21.71 -28.81 19.69
N SER A 324 22.86 -29.39 19.34
CA SER A 324 23.52 -30.42 20.16
C SER A 324 23.93 -29.90 21.54
N ALA A 325 24.00 -30.77 22.55
CA ALA A 325 24.22 -30.38 23.94
C ALA A 325 25.59 -29.73 24.25
N GLU A 326 26.56 -29.75 23.33
CA GLU A 326 27.82 -28.99 23.45
C GLU A 326 27.80 -27.63 22.72
N ASN A 327 26.69 -27.29 22.06
CA ASN A 327 26.50 -26.05 21.30
C ASN A 327 25.61 -25.03 22.02
N MET A 328 25.78 -23.77 21.64
CA MET A 328 24.95 -22.62 21.99
C MET A 328 24.47 -21.93 20.71
N VAL A 329 23.54 -20.99 20.85
CA VAL A 329 22.92 -20.23 19.75
C VAL A 329 23.28 -18.75 19.89
N TYR A 330 23.73 -18.15 18.79
CA TYR A 330 23.93 -16.71 18.65
C TYR A 330 22.84 -16.14 17.75
N LEU A 331 22.20 -15.04 18.18
CA LEU A 331 21.27 -14.26 17.37
C LEU A 331 21.87 -12.90 17.03
N ASN A 332 21.71 -12.46 15.79
CA ASN A 332 22.04 -11.12 15.33
C ASN A 332 20.86 -10.51 14.57
N PHE A 333 20.28 -9.43 15.10
CA PHE A 333 19.22 -8.69 14.44
C PHE A 333 19.77 -7.98 13.19
N THR A 334 18.99 -8.01 12.11
CA THR A 334 19.23 -7.26 10.87
C THR A 334 18.14 -6.21 10.63
N HIS A 335 16.95 -6.40 11.19
CA HIS A 335 15.87 -5.42 11.24
C HIS A 335 15.10 -5.53 12.56
N PHE A 336 14.62 -4.41 13.12
CA PHE A 336 13.77 -4.42 14.31
C PHE A 336 12.95 -3.11 14.44
N ASP A 337 11.63 -3.25 14.34
CA ASP A 337 10.61 -2.22 14.36
C ASP A 337 9.27 -2.86 14.81
N ILE A 338 9.01 -2.88 16.11
CA ILE A 338 7.79 -3.44 16.73
C ILE A 338 7.07 -2.28 17.43
N GLU A 339 5.75 -2.34 17.59
CA GLU A 339 4.99 -1.32 18.34
C GLU A 339 5.55 -1.13 19.78
N GLY A 340 5.33 0.06 20.36
CA GLY A 340 5.79 0.41 21.71
C GLY A 340 7.07 1.26 21.77
N LYS A 341 7.61 1.44 22.98
CA LYS A 341 8.78 2.31 23.27
C LYS A 341 9.88 1.51 23.99
N ASN A 342 11.07 1.47 23.40
CA ASN A 342 12.17 0.65 23.91
C ASN A 342 12.86 1.28 25.14
N GLN A 343 13.52 0.47 25.96
CA GLN A 343 13.97 0.85 27.31
C GLN A 343 15.25 1.72 27.32
N THR A 344 15.09 3.04 27.38
CA THR A 344 16.20 3.97 27.70
C THR A 344 16.47 4.04 29.21
N HIS A 345 17.30 3.12 29.71
CA HIS A 345 18.02 3.17 31.00
C HIS A 345 17.21 3.34 32.33
N SER A 346 15.88 3.43 32.30
CA SER A 346 15.03 3.56 33.50
C SER A 346 14.25 2.28 33.82
N LYS A 347 13.83 2.10 35.08
CA LYS A 347 13.09 0.92 35.55
C LYS A 347 11.59 1.07 35.32
N LYS A 348 10.98 0.03 34.73
CA LYS A 348 9.52 -0.21 34.60
C LYS A 348 8.75 0.71 33.64
N GLU A 349 9.05 0.59 32.36
CA GLU A 349 7.96 0.34 31.39
C GLU A 349 8.21 -1.04 30.76
N LYS A 350 7.14 -1.74 30.41
CA LYS A 350 7.19 -3.07 29.78
C LYS A 350 6.62 -2.97 28.37
N CYS A 351 7.03 -3.89 27.50
CA CYS A 351 6.31 -4.22 26.28
C CYS A 351 5.01 -4.94 26.68
N GLU A 352 3.95 -4.20 27.01
CA GLU A 352 2.68 -4.79 27.48
C GLU A 352 1.81 -5.22 26.30
N LYS A 353 1.72 -4.38 25.26
CA LYS A 353 1.26 -4.68 23.90
C LYS A 353 2.24 -5.59 23.14
N ASP A 354 2.69 -5.20 21.95
CA ASP A 354 3.53 -6.03 21.09
C ASP A 354 4.93 -6.24 21.68
N LYS A 355 5.47 -7.44 21.46
CA LYS A 355 6.74 -7.87 22.10
C LYS A 355 7.40 -9.04 21.40
N LEU A 356 8.73 -9.00 21.39
CA LEU A 356 9.61 -10.14 21.15
C LEU A 356 10.31 -10.54 22.46
N GLU A 357 10.03 -11.74 22.97
CA GLU A 357 10.73 -12.32 24.13
C GLU A 357 11.73 -13.40 23.70
N VAL A 358 12.94 -13.36 24.25
CA VAL A 358 14.02 -14.33 23.94
C VAL A 358 14.51 -15.03 25.21
N VAL A 359 14.44 -16.36 25.24
CA VAL A 359 14.65 -17.18 26.45
C VAL A 359 15.51 -18.42 26.15
N SER A 360 16.60 -18.63 26.89
CA SER A 360 17.30 -19.92 26.90
C SER A 360 16.68 -20.87 27.92
N MET A 361 16.49 -22.14 27.51
CA MET A 361 15.95 -23.20 28.38
C MET A 361 17.10 -24.11 28.83
N ALA A 362 17.44 -24.11 30.12
CA ALA A 362 18.60 -24.80 30.68
C ALA A 362 18.20 -25.85 31.73
N GLY A 363 18.18 -27.13 31.34
CA GLY A 363 17.67 -28.21 32.18
C GLY A 363 16.17 -28.10 32.47
N GLU A 364 15.64 -28.98 33.32
CA GLU A 364 14.18 -29.18 33.47
C GLU A 364 13.38 -27.97 34.00
N ASN A 365 14.01 -26.91 34.54
CA ASN A 365 13.28 -25.74 35.08
C ASN A 365 13.99 -24.37 35.03
N VAL A 366 15.21 -24.23 34.48
CA VAL A 366 15.92 -22.92 34.50
C VAL A 366 15.72 -22.16 33.19
N LEU A 367 14.70 -21.31 33.14
CA LEU A 367 14.46 -20.36 32.05
C LEU A 367 15.28 -19.09 32.26
N LYS A 368 16.26 -18.84 31.38
CA LYS A 368 17.01 -17.57 31.34
C LYS A 368 16.43 -16.67 30.25
N ARG A 369 15.54 -15.76 30.64
CA ARG A 369 15.16 -14.60 29.81
C ARG A 369 16.39 -13.72 29.55
N HIS A 370 16.64 -13.42 28.29
CA HIS A 370 17.67 -12.48 27.83
C HIS A 370 17.12 -11.07 27.72
N GLY A 371 15.93 -10.94 27.14
CA GLY A 371 15.21 -9.67 27.05
C GLY A 371 13.76 -9.84 26.60
N MET A 372 13.07 -8.70 26.55
CA MET A 372 11.71 -8.50 26.05
C MET A 372 11.76 -7.16 25.33
N PHE A 373 11.52 -7.16 24.03
CA PHE A 373 11.88 -6.06 23.12
C PHE A 373 10.65 -5.56 22.35
N CYS A 374 10.57 -4.23 22.18
CA CYS A 374 9.50 -3.48 21.51
C CYS A 374 10.05 -2.10 21.08
N GLY A 375 9.39 -1.40 20.16
CA GLY A 375 9.87 -0.14 19.57
C GLY A 375 11.00 -0.32 18.53
N GLY A 376 11.29 0.72 17.75
CA GLY A 376 12.28 0.71 16.66
C GLY A 376 13.77 0.84 17.04
N VAL A 377 14.17 0.41 18.26
CA VAL A 377 15.60 0.37 18.65
C VAL A 377 16.10 -1.07 18.54
N MET A 378 17.08 -1.30 17.65
CA MET A 378 17.64 -2.61 17.36
C MET A 378 18.28 -3.25 18.61
N PRO A 379 17.91 -4.50 18.99
CA PRO A 379 18.52 -5.18 20.13
C PRO A 379 19.97 -5.61 19.88
N GLU A 380 20.79 -5.55 20.92
CA GLU A 380 22.15 -6.08 20.94
C GLU A 380 22.19 -7.61 20.66
N PRO A 381 23.25 -8.15 20.02
CA PRO A 381 23.33 -9.57 19.69
C PRO A 381 23.26 -10.50 20.91
N ILE A 382 22.43 -11.54 20.83
CA ILE A 382 22.08 -12.40 21.96
C ILE A 382 22.85 -13.71 21.90
N PHE A 383 23.50 -14.09 23.01
CA PHE A 383 24.22 -15.36 23.17
C PHE A 383 23.47 -16.26 24.16
N SER A 384 23.02 -17.42 23.70
CA SER A 384 22.28 -18.38 24.54
C SER A 384 23.10 -18.87 25.74
N LYS A 385 22.43 -19.49 26.71
CA LYS A 385 23.07 -20.17 27.86
C LYS A 385 22.84 -21.69 27.88
N SER A 386 22.31 -22.22 26.78
CA SER A 386 22.03 -23.64 26.57
C SER A 386 21.84 -23.93 25.08
N SER A 387 21.76 -25.22 24.74
CA SER A 387 21.52 -25.71 23.38
C SER A 387 20.06 -25.55 22.90
N VAL A 388 19.20 -24.89 23.68
CA VAL A 388 17.80 -24.59 23.31
C VAL A 388 17.50 -23.12 23.56
N LEU A 389 17.13 -22.40 22.49
CA LEU A 389 16.78 -20.98 22.53
C LEU A 389 15.39 -20.78 21.92
N LYS A 390 14.48 -20.20 22.73
CA LYS A 390 13.10 -19.94 22.36
C LYS A 390 12.91 -18.45 22.05
N ILE A 391 12.26 -18.17 20.94
CA ILE A 391 11.88 -16.82 20.49
C ILE A 391 10.36 -16.78 20.41
N VAL A 392 9.74 -15.84 21.12
CA VAL A 392 8.29 -15.67 21.17
C VAL A 392 7.95 -14.26 20.74
N PHE A 393 7.27 -14.12 19.60
CA PHE A 393 6.66 -12.87 19.17
C PHE A 393 5.17 -12.90 19.50
N SER A 394 4.62 -11.80 20.02
CA SER A 394 3.18 -11.61 20.19
C SER A 394 2.81 -10.19 19.78
N ALA A 395 1.74 -10.08 18.97
CA ALA A 395 1.08 -8.83 18.61
C ALA A 395 -0.36 -8.81 19.15
N ASP A 396 -0.85 -7.65 19.60
CA ASP A 396 -2.22 -7.49 20.13
C ASP A 396 -3.26 -7.06 19.09
N GLY A 397 -2.81 -6.53 17.94
CA GLY A 397 -3.68 -6.16 16.81
C GLY A 397 -4.05 -4.69 16.71
N GLU A 398 -3.24 -3.81 17.30
CA GLU A 398 -3.27 -2.36 17.06
C GLU A 398 -1.86 -1.84 16.72
N GLU A 399 -1.77 -0.91 15.76
CA GLU A 399 -0.52 -0.19 15.40
C GLU A 399 0.64 -1.10 14.91
N GLU A 400 0.34 -2.03 13.99
CA GLU A 400 1.33 -2.88 13.32
C GLU A 400 2.53 -2.09 12.74
N ARG A 401 3.70 -2.74 12.72
CA ARG A 401 4.99 -2.16 12.29
C ARG A 401 5.74 -3.12 11.36
N THR A 402 6.88 -2.70 10.80
CA THR A 402 7.63 -3.51 9.81
C THR A 402 8.31 -4.75 10.40
N GLY A 403 8.24 -4.94 11.72
CA GLY A 403 8.53 -6.20 12.40
C GLY A 403 10.01 -6.42 12.65
N PHE A 404 10.50 -7.64 12.44
CA PHE A 404 11.90 -7.96 12.70
C PHE A 404 12.42 -9.04 11.75
N ALA A 405 13.72 -8.96 11.51
CA ALA A 405 14.49 -10.02 10.86
C ALA A 405 15.78 -10.22 11.65
N LEU A 406 16.15 -11.48 11.89
CA LEU A 406 17.37 -11.84 12.58
C LEU A 406 18.00 -13.11 11.99
N ASN A 407 19.32 -13.15 11.98
CA ASN A 407 20.08 -14.34 11.65
C ASN A 407 20.45 -15.08 12.93
N TYR A 408 20.30 -16.41 12.93
CA TYR A 408 20.80 -17.26 14.00
C TYR A 408 21.88 -18.21 13.49
N LEU A 409 22.81 -18.57 14.38
CA LEU A 409 23.77 -19.65 14.14
C LEU A 409 24.09 -20.40 15.43
N THR A 410 24.39 -21.68 15.27
CA THR A 410 24.83 -22.56 16.34
C THR A 410 26.35 -22.59 16.38
N TYR A 411 26.94 -22.54 17.58
CA TYR A 411 28.38 -22.54 17.78
C TYR A 411 28.75 -23.36 19.02
N LYS A 412 29.91 -24.02 19.00
CA LYS A 412 30.41 -24.79 20.14
C LYS A 412 31.05 -23.87 21.18
N ASN A 413 30.79 -24.08 22.47
CA ASN A 413 31.42 -23.26 23.51
C ASN A 413 32.88 -23.65 23.76
N THR A 414 33.79 -23.19 22.89
CA THR A 414 35.20 -23.64 22.91
C THR A 414 36.01 -23.08 24.08
N CYS A 415 35.53 -22.06 24.79
CA CYS A 415 36.19 -21.51 25.98
C CYS A 415 36.04 -22.38 27.25
N ASP A 416 35.01 -23.24 27.35
CA ASP A 416 34.73 -24.02 28.57
C ASP A 416 35.83 -25.02 28.94
N LYS A 417 36.65 -25.44 27.96
CA LYS A 417 37.78 -26.36 28.16
C LYS A 417 39.07 -25.54 28.15
N PHE A 418 39.76 -25.52 29.30
CA PHE A 418 41.04 -24.82 29.52
C PHE A 418 41.05 -23.32 29.13
N ASN A 419 39.96 -22.60 29.36
CA ASN A 419 39.81 -21.19 28.94
C ASN A 419 40.09 -20.99 27.44
N GLY A 420 39.75 -22.00 26.61
CA GLY A 420 40.09 -22.03 25.18
C GLY A 420 41.57 -21.81 24.87
N ASN A 421 42.48 -22.19 25.77
CA ASN A 421 43.92 -21.91 25.70
C ASN A 421 44.28 -20.41 25.62
N CYS A 422 43.43 -19.50 26.12
CA CYS A 422 43.75 -18.09 26.24
C CYS A 422 44.52 -17.81 27.55
N GLN A 423 45.57 -16.98 27.50
CA GLN A 423 46.30 -16.56 28.70
C GLN A 423 45.45 -15.67 29.61
N HIS A 424 44.57 -14.84 29.04
CA HIS A 424 43.68 -13.92 29.76
C HIS A 424 42.20 -14.29 29.54
N GLU A 425 41.42 -13.50 28.82
CA GLU A 425 39.97 -13.72 28.68
C GLU A 425 39.66 -14.47 27.38
N CYS A 426 38.80 -15.49 27.46
CA CYS A 426 38.34 -16.23 26.29
C CYS A 426 36.89 -15.85 25.96
N TYR A 427 36.67 -15.34 24.75
CA TYR A 427 35.35 -15.08 24.20
C TYR A 427 35.08 -16.06 23.06
N THR A 428 34.09 -16.94 23.23
CA THR A 428 33.65 -17.84 22.17
C THR A 428 33.03 -17.01 21.04
N THR A 429 33.44 -17.26 19.79
CA THR A 429 32.99 -16.48 18.62
C THR A 429 32.36 -17.37 17.55
N PRO A 430 31.26 -16.92 16.90
CA PRO A 430 30.68 -17.58 15.73
C PRO A 430 31.67 -17.96 14.62
N SER A 431 32.58 -17.04 14.28
CA SER A 431 33.38 -17.11 13.05
C SER A 431 34.76 -17.73 13.21
N SER A 432 35.32 -17.77 14.42
CA SER A 432 36.65 -18.33 14.70
C SER A 432 36.65 -19.37 15.84
N GLY A 433 35.48 -19.75 16.35
CA GLY A 433 35.30 -20.62 17.51
C GLY A 433 35.63 -19.94 18.84
N ARG A 434 36.78 -19.27 18.91
CA ARG A 434 37.22 -18.44 20.04
C ARG A 434 38.03 -17.23 19.58
N LYS A 435 38.00 -16.19 20.41
CA LYS A 435 38.89 -15.03 20.39
C LYS A 435 39.45 -14.86 21.80
N CYS A 436 40.77 -14.91 21.93
CA CYS A 436 41.43 -14.46 23.14
C CYS A 436 41.44 -12.93 23.19
N VAL A 437 41.12 -12.36 24.34
CA VAL A 437 41.20 -10.93 24.63
C VAL A 437 42.13 -10.77 25.83
N CYS A 438 42.97 -9.76 25.76
CA CYS A 438 43.91 -9.47 26.82
C CYS A 438 43.31 -8.45 27.79
N LEU A 439 43.45 -8.73 29.09
CA LEU A 439 43.21 -7.75 30.14
C LEU A 439 43.94 -6.43 29.85
N LYS A 440 43.38 -5.33 30.36
CA LYS A 440 43.91 -3.97 30.20
C LYS A 440 45.42 -3.89 30.46
N ASP A 441 46.12 -3.11 29.63
CA ASP A 441 47.58 -2.94 29.55
C ASP A 441 48.35 -4.14 28.95
N TYR A 442 47.67 -5.08 28.29
CA TYR A 442 48.30 -6.19 27.55
C TYR A 442 47.79 -6.29 26.10
N THR A 443 48.68 -6.63 25.17
CA THR A 443 48.36 -6.85 23.75
C THR A 443 48.53 -8.32 23.35
N LEU A 444 47.59 -8.80 22.55
CA LEU A 444 47.53 -10.19 22.09
C LEU A 444 48.71 -10.47 21.14
N GLN A 445 49.43 -11.55 21.40
CA GLN A 445 50.59 -11.95 20.61
C GLN A 445 50.16 -12.65 19.30
N PRO A 446 51.04 -12.72 18.28
CA PRO A 446 50.69 -13.30 16.97
C PRO A 446 50.25 -14.78 16.97
N ASN A 447 50.34 -15.48 18.10
CA ASN A 447 49.79 -16.84 18.27
C ASN A 447 48.30 -16.86 18.69
N ASN A 448 47.67 -15.68 18.82
CA ASN A 448 46.28 -15.46 19.21
C ASN A 448 45.87 -16.17 20.52
N GLN A 449 46.81 -16.33 21.45
CA GLN A 449 46.64 -17.02 22.73
C GLN A 449 47.29 -16.26 23.89
N ASP A 450 48.54 -15.81 23.71
CA ASP A 450 49.32 -15.15 24.76
C ASP A 450 49.11 -13.63 24.78
N CYS A 451 49.28 -13.04 25.96
CA CYS A 451 49.10 -11.63 26.24
C CYS A 451 50.39 -11.05 26.83
N LYS A 452 51.09 -10.22 26.06
CA LYS A 452 52.30 -9.51 26.50
C LYS A 452 51.92 -8.12 26.98
N LYS A 453 52.58 -7.62 28.04
CA LYS A 453 52.29 -6.29 28.57
C LYS A 453 52.66 -5.22 27.54
N GLY A 454 51.65 -4.53 27.00
CA GLY A 454 51.79 -3.49 25.99
C GLY A 454 51.82 -2.13 26.69
N LEU A 455 52.98 -1.48 26.71
CA LEU A 455 53.17 -0.25 27.48
C LEU A 455 52.41 0.96 26.94
N CYS A 456 52.03 0.96 25.65
CA CYS A 456 51.54 2.14 24.96
C CYS A 456 50.89 1.87 23.57
N ASP A 457 50.02 0.87 23.48
CA ASP A 457 49.22 0.62 22.27
C ASP A 457 47.76 1.07 22.49
N TYR A 458 47.27 1.98 21.65
CA TYR A 458 46.00 2.68 21.86
C TYR A 458 45.10 2.71 20.62
N GLN A 459 43.81 2.47 20.85
CA GLN A 459 42.73 2.73 19.90
C GLN A 459 42.00 4.01 20.35
N ILE A 460 41.82 4.97 19.46
CA ILE A 460 41.26 6.29 19.76
C ILE A 460 40.11 6.60 18.81
N SER A 461 38.91 6.70 19.39
CA SER A 461 37.66 7.03 18.70
C SER A 461 36.97 8.28 19.28
N SER A 462 37.63 9.03 20.18
CA SER A 462 37.11 10.32 20.64
C SER A 462 37.39 11.41 19.60
N THR A 463 36.46 12.35 19.47
CA THR A 463 36.52 13.42 18.44
C THR A 463 37.70 14.37 18.65
N SER A 464 38.13 14.60 19.89
CA SER A 464 39.36 15.33 20.20
C SER A 464 40.04 14.79 21.46
N GLY A 465 41.29 15.22 21.69
CA GLY A 465 42.03 14.87 22.90
C GLY A 465 43.51 15.20 22.82
N THR A 466 44.32 14.48 23.61
CA THR A 466 45.77 14.66 23.68
C THR A 466 46.45 13.33 23.94
N ILE A 467 47.42 12.97 23.10
CA ILE A 467 48.32 11.83 23.32
C ILE A 467 49.67 12.32 23.85
N ARG A 468 50.36 11.45 24.58
CA ARG A 468 51.67 11.70 25.17
C ARG A 468 52.56 10.47 24.99
N SER A 469 53.86 10.67 24.83
CA SER A 469 54.82 9.58 25.00
C SER A 469 54.82 9.06 26.44
N VAL A 470 55.15 7.78 26.64
CA VAL A 470 55.26 7.17 27.97
C VAL A 470 56.20 8.01 28.86
N ASN A 471 55.85 8.17 30.13
CA ASN A 471 56.51 9.00 31.15
C ASN A 471 56.50 10.53 30.97
N TYR A 472 56.03 11.08 29.85
CA TYR A 472 56.02 12.54 29.61
C TYR A 472 55.39 13.31 30.80
N PRO A 473 56.02 14.38 31.31
CA PRO A 473 57.15 15.13 30.73
C PRO A 473 58.56 14.61 31.09
N ASN A 474 58.67 13.47 31.77
CA ASN A 474 59.96 12.82 32.04
C ASN A 474 60.44 11.99 30.83
N PRO A 475 61.73 11.61 30.77
CA PRO A 475 62.26 10.75 29.72
C PRO A 475 61.46 9.47 29.48
N TYR A 476 61.21 9.17 28.20
CA TYR A 476 60.52 7.96 27.78
C TYR A 476 61.41 6.70 27.92
N PRO A 477 60.81 5.51 28.05
CA PRO A 477 61.57 4.25 28.09
C PRO A 477 62.31 3.95 26.78
N HIS A 478 63.48 3.32 26.91
CA HIS A 478 64.22 2.72 25.80
C HIS A 478 63.55 1.43 25.28
N SER A 479 63.77 1.13 24.00
CA SER A 479 63.41 -0.11 23.31
C SER A 479 61.92 -0.45 23.36
N ILE A 480 61.06 0.57 23.34
CA ILE A 480 59.61 0.42 23.22
C ILE A 480 59.13 0.64 21.79
N SER A 481 57.92 0.21 21.55
CA SER A 481 57.11 0.58 20.39
C SER A 481 55.73 0.95 20.92
N CYS A 482 55.26 2.13 20.56
CA CYS A 482 53.94 2.64 20.91
C CYS A 482 53.15 2.89 19.63
N SER A 483 51.84 2.67 19.70
CA SER A 483 50.94 2.89 18.58
C SER A 483 49.67 3.63 19.00
N TRP A 484 49.21 4.52 18.12
CA TRP A 484 47.92 5.20 18.26
C TRP A 484 47.18 5.08 16.93
N HIS A 485 46.11 4.30 16.93
CA HIS A 485 45.15 4.22 15.83
C HIS A 485 44.04 5.22 16.10
N PHE A 486 43.89 6.22 15.24
CA PHE A 486 42.84 7.24 15.33
C PHE A 486 41.77 6.94 14.28
N LYS A 487 40.50 6.99 14.71
CA LYS A 487 39.33 6.84 13.83
C LYS A 487 38.25 7.83 14.22
N THR A 488 37.87 8.69 13.29
CA THR A 488 36.71 9.60 13.41
C THR A 488 35.58 9.15 12.49
N THR A 489 34.44 9.83 12.59
CA THR A 489 33.22 9.64 11.80
C THR A 489 33.47 9.89 10.31
N PRO A 490 32.85 9.12 9.38
CA PRO A 490 33.03 9.33 7.94
C PRO A 490 32.73 10.76 7.48
N GLY A 491 33.37 11.18 6.40
CA GLY A 491 33.32 12.56 5.92
C GLY A 491 34.11 13.57 6.78
N HIS A 492 34.63 13.18 7.95
CA HIS A 492 35.57 13.99 8.73
C HIS A 492 37.02 13.54 8.51
N LYS A 493 37.97 14.40 8.87
CA LYS A 493 39.41 14.17 8.79
C LYS A 493 40.01 14.37 10.18
N LEU A 494 41.20 13.84 10.42
CA LEU A 494 41.92 13.93 11.69
C LEU A 494 43.07 14.91 11.55
N GLU A 495 43.07 15.93 12.39
CA GLU A 495 44.15 16.90 12.55
C GLU A 495 44.99 16.53 13.78
N LEU A 496 46.31 16.45 13.60
CA LEU A 496 47.28 16.12 14.65
C LEU A 496 48.31 17.24 14.76
N HIS A 497 48.51 17.76 15.97
CA HIS A 497 49.40 18.87 16.28
C HIS A 497 50.29 18.56 17.49
N PHE A 498 51.60 18.42 17.25
CA PHE A 498 52.60 18.18 18.28
C PHE A 498 52.96 19.48 19.00
N VAL A 499 52.34 19.72 20.16
CA VAL A 499 52.59 20.91 21.00
C VAL A 499 54.02 20.90 21.53
N VAL A 500 54.51 19.73 21.92
CA VAL A 500 55.91 19.49 22.31
C VAL A 500 56.40 18.25 21.59
N PHE A 501 57.61 18.30 21.01
CA PHE A 501 58.28 17.15 20.42
C PHE A 501 59.80 17.26 20.61
N GLU A 502 60.34 16.42 21.49
CA GLU A 502 61.77 16.23 21.77
C GLU A 502 62.08 14.71 21.73
N THR A 503 62.66 14.23 20.64
CA THR A 503 63.18 12.86 20.51
C THR A 503 64.68 12.91 20.19
N GLU A 504 65.38 11.76 20.16
CA GLU A 504 66.81 11.77 19.81
C GLU A 504 67.05 12.42 18.43
N PRO A 505 68.01 13.35 18.28
CA PRO A 505 68.35 13.93 16.99
C PRO A 505 69.27 12.99 16.19
N ASP A 506 68.78 12.47 15.07
CA ASP A 506 69.55 11.71 14.09
C ASP A 506 69.34 12.24 12.65
N ASN A 507 70.35 12.12 11.79
CA ASN A 507 70.31 12.65 10.41
C ASN A 507 69.38 11.87 9.48
N GLN A 508 68.97 10.64 9.83
CA GLN A 508 68.04 9.81 9.05
C GLN A 508 66.81 9.37 9.86
N CYS A 509 66.66 9.88 11.10
CA CYS A 509 65.69 9.41 12.08
C CYS A 509 65.71 7.87 12.28
N ALA A 510 66.90 7.28 12.27
CA ALA A 510 67.10 5.84 12.29
C ALA A 510 66.98 5.22 13.70
N ARG A 511 67.26 6.00 14.76
CA ARG A 511 67.24 5.60 16.17
C ARG A 511 65.82 5.77 16.76
N ASP A 512 65.59 6.84 17.51
CA ASP A 512 64.26 7.22 17.98
C ASP A 512 63.50 7.99 16.90
N TYR A 513 62.25 7.59 16.64
CA TYR A 513 61.43 8.26 15.64
C TYR A 513 59.92 8.06 15.83
N VAL A 514 59.15 9.07 15.44
CA VAL A 514 57.70 8.98 15.22
C VAL A 514 57.43 8.92 13.73
N VAL A 515 56.54 8.04 13.29
CA VAL A 515 55.99 8.00 11.93
C VAL A 515 54.50 8.27 11.97
N ILE A 516 54.03 9.08 11.02
CA ILE A 516 52.61 9.35 10.84
C ILE A 516 52.18 8.75 9.49
N TYR A 517 51.10 7.99 9.50
CA TYR A 517 50.53 7.34 8.33
C TYR A 517 49.09 7.83 8.11
N ASP A 518 48.80 8.15 6.87
CA ASP A 518 47.53 8.69 6.37
C ASP A 518 46.62 7.51 5.96
N GLY A 519 45.93 6.96 6.97
CA GLY A 519 45.13 5.73 6.89
C GLY A 519 45.26 4.83 8.14
N PRO A 520 44.67 3.63 8.13
CA PRO A 520 44.48 2.79 9.33
C PRO A 520 45.73 2.09 9.89
N SER A 521 46.85 2.05 9.15
CA SER A 521 48.01 1.21 9.52
C SER A 521 49.34 1.70 8.93
N SER A 522 50.44 1.02 9.28
CA SER A 522 51.77 1.24 8.69
C SER A 522 51.89 0.91 7.20
N ALA A 523 50.88 0.26 6.59
CA ALA A 523 50.81 0.05 5.14
C ALA A 523 50.21 1.25 4.39
N SER A 524 49.67 2.24 5.10
CA SER A 524 49.05 3.44 4.53
C SER A 524 50.10 4.47 4.07
N ARG A 525 49.67 5.56 3.41
CA ARG A 525 50.60 6.57 2.88
C ARG A 525 51.40 7.21 4.01
N ASN A 526 52.74 7.13 3.95
CA ASN A 526 53.61 7.80 4.91
C ASN A 526 53.51 9.33 4.75
N VAL A 527 53.16 10.04 5.83
CA VAL A 527 53.12 11.51 5.88
C VAL A 527 54.51 12.07 6.17
N GLY A 528 55.25 11.40 7.07
CA GLY A 528 56.62 11.75 7.42
C GLY A 528 57.14 10.91 8.59
N ARG A 529 58.47 10.87 8.68
CA ARG A 529 59.24 10.33 9.81
C ARG A 529 59.92 11.49 10.53
N LEU A 530 59.68 11.62 11.82
CA LEU A 530 60.09 12.75 12.65
C LEU A 530 61.03 12.27 13.77
N CYS A 531 62.10 13.03 14.01
CA CYS A 531 63.04 12.86 15.12
C CYS A 531 63.64 14.22 15.53
N GLY A 532 64.43 14.25 16.59
CA GLY A 532 64.96 15.50 17.16
C GLY A 532 63.87 16.40 17.73
N SER A 533 64.03 17.73 17.58
CA SER A 533 63.04 18.73 17.99
C SER A 533 62.11 19.12 16.82
N ARG A 534 60.78 18.97 17.00
CA ARG A 534 59.76 19.26 15.97
C ARG A 534 58.45 19.84 16.54
N SER A 535 58.51 20.55 17.67
CA SER A 535 57.33 21.20 18.27
C SER A 535 56.64 22.16 17.28
N ASN A 536 55.32 22.24 17.36
CA ASN A 536 54.39 22.85 16.39
C ASN A 536 54.29 22.14 15.02
N PHE A 537 54.83 20.93 14.85
CA PHE A 537 54.51 20.12 13.67
C PHE A 537 53.02 19.79 13.65
N LYS A 538 52.37 20.06 12.53
CA LYS A 538 50.92 19.91 12.33
C LYS A 538 50.65 19.20 11.01
N THR A 539 49.71 18.26 11.00
CA THR A 539 49.25 17.58 9.79
C THR A 539 47.78 17.17 9.89
N THR A 540 47.12 17.03 8.74
CA THR A 540 45.73 16.56 8.64
C THR A 540 45.68 15.34 7.71
N SER A 541 44.89 14.32 8.05
CA SER A 541 44.67 13.15 7.19
C SER A 541 43.82 13.49 5.95
N THR A 542 43.87 12.63 4.95
CA THR A 542 43.01 12.70 3.75
C THR A 542 41.64 12.10 3.99
N ALA A 543 41.52 11.12 4.90
CA ALA A 543 40.27 10.44 5.26
C ALA A 543 40.08 10.39 6.79
N ASN A 544 39.08 9.63 7.27
CA ASN A 544 38.67 9.60 8.66
C ASN A 544 39.53 8.70 9.59
N GLU A 545 40.66 8.16 9.11
CA GLU A 545 41.57 7.32 9.90
C GLU A 545 43.03 7.76 9.75
N MET A 546 43.80 7.68 10.85
CA MET A 546 45.22 8.02 10.91
C MET A 546 45.95 7.06 11.86
N PHE A 547 47.16 6.65 11.53
CA PHE A 547 47.98 5.78 12.36
C PHE A 547 49.32 6.43 12.72
N VAL A 548 49.62 6.52 14.01
CA VAL A 548 50.88 7.08 14.54
C VAL A 548 51.65 5.98 15.25
N TYR A 549 52.94 5.88 14.93
CA TYR A 549 53.84 4.86 15.48
C TYR A 549 55.11 5.52 16.02
N PHE A 550 55.41 5.32 17.30
CA PHE A 550 56.64 5.78 17.95
C PHE A 550 57.50 4.58 18.31
N ARG A 551 58.79 4.63 17.96
CA ARG A 551 59.76 3.59 18.32
C ARG A 551 60.99 4.22 18.95
N THR A 552 61.54 3.53 19.94
CA THR A 552 62.80 3.92 20.58
C THR A 552 63.89 2.85 20.47
N ASP A 553 65.12 3.32 20.49
CA ASP A 553 66.39 2.62 20.47
C ASP A 553 66.77 2.14 21.90
N HIS A 554 67.98 1.60 22.11
CA HIS A 554 68.49 1.14 23.40
C HIS A 554 69.13 2.26 24.26
N SER A 555 69.09 3.51 23.82
CA SER A 555 69.82 4.64 24.39
C SER A 555 69.08 5.99 24.31
N VAL A 556 69.75 7.07 24.72
CA VAL A 556 69.39 8.52 24.60
C VAL A 556 67.90 8.88 24.49
N ALA A 557 67.21 8.99 25.63
CA ALA A 557 65.80 9.44 25.68
C ALA A 557 65.65 10.88 26.24
N PRO A 558 65.28 11.87 25.40
CA PRO A 558 64.72 13.15 25.85
C PRO A 558 63.27 13.01 26.38
N LYS A 559 62.58 14.14 26.61
CA LYS A 559 61.24 14.17 27.24
C LYS A 559 60.12 13.52 26.40
N GLY A 560 60.33 13.34 25.10
CA GLY A 560 59.31 12.83 24.18
C GLY A 560 58.36 13.91 23.72
N PHE A 561 57.06 13.61 23.69
CA PHE A 561 56.09 14.49 23.04
C PHE A 561 54.73 14.56 23.75
N GLU A 562 54.06 15.68 23.50
CA GLU A 562 52.62 15.87 23.71
C GLU A 562 52.01 16.34 22.39
N ALA A 563 51.00 15.62 21.91
CA ALA A 563 50.29 15.95 20.68
C ALA A 563 48.79 16.05 20.93
N LYS A 564 48.21 17.18 20.55
CA LYS A 564 46.76 17.37 20.52
C LYS A 564 46.24 16.84 19.20
N TYR A 565 45.08 16.19 19.23
CA TYR A 565 44.38 15.79 18.03
C TYR A 565 42.93 16.28 18.08
N THR A 566 42.39 16.60 16.91
CA THR A 566 40.97 16.91 16.75
C THR A 566 40.50 16.40 15.40
N SER A 567 39.29 15.89 15.37
CA SER A 567 38.50 15.69 14.18
C SER A 567 38.12 17.07 13.61
N VAL A 568 38.05 17.16 12.28
CA VAL A 568 37.69 18.37 11.51
C VAL A 568 36.80 17.98 10.34
N CYS A 569 35.78 18.80 10.05
CA CYS A 569 34.84 18.56 8.96
C CYS A 569 35.37 19.04 7.60
N GLY A 570 34.69 18.62 6.52
CA GLY A 570 34.90 19.17 5.17
C GLY A 570 36.03 18.56 4.34
N GLY A 571 36.53 19.37 3.42
CA GLY A 571 37.59 19.05 2.46
C GLY A 571 37.14 18.21 1.27
N THR A 572 38.10 17.79 0.44
CA THR A 572 37.83 17.04 -0.80
C THR A 572 37.76 15.53 -0.54
N TRP A 573 36.83 14.87 -1.23
CA TRP A 573 36.54 13.43 -1.17
C TRP A 573 36.31 12.90 -2.59
N ASN A 574 36.88 11.74 -2.93
CA ASN A 574 36.69 11.12 -4.24
C ASN A 574 35.53 10.12 -4.18
N VAL A 575 34.68 10.10 -5.21
CA VAL A 575 33.61 9.11 -5.35
C VAL A 575 34.19 7.70 -5.54
N SER A 576 33.64 6.70 -4.85
CA SER A 576 33.80 5.28 -5.20
C SER A 576 32.46 4.70 -5.70
N THR A 577 32.46 3.47 -6.21
CA THR A 577 31.22 2.77 -6.63
C THR A 577 30.44 2.16 -5.46
N GLU A 578 30.94 2.29 -4.23
CA GLU A 578 30.32 1.80 -3.00
C GLU A 578 29.51 2.92 -2.31
N ASP A 579 28.68 2.56 -1.34
CA ASP A 579 27.89 3.53 -0.56
C ASP A 579 28.81 4.28 0.44
N ASN A 580 29.09 5.57 0.18
CA ASN A 580 29.89 6.44 1.05
C ASN A 580 28.99 7.44 1.80
N TYR A 581 29.47 7.97 2.92
CA TYR A 581 28.69 8.83 3.82
C TYR A 581 29.44 10.08 4.29
N ILE A 582 28.70 11.18 4.43
CA ILE A 582 29.07 12.42 5.12
C ILE A 582 28.03 12.67 6.22
N TYR A 583 28.50 13.07 7.39
CA TYR A 583 27.68 13.45 8.55
C TYR A 583 27.92 14.92 8.88
N SER A 584 26.94 15.60 9.46
CA SER A 584 27.05 17.06 9.75
C SER A 584 28.13 17.41 10.76
N HIS A 585 28.39 16.50 11.70
CA HIS A 585 29.39 16.61 12.75
C HIS A 585 29.90 15.21 13.11
N ASP A 586 30.94 15.12 13.94
CA ASP A 586 31.63 13.87 14.25
C ASP A 586 31.02 13.09 15.43
N GLY A 587 30.31 13.75 16.34
CA GLY A 587 29.48 13.12 17.38
C GLY A 587 28.12 12.57 16.91
N TYR A 588 27.86 12.53 15.60
CA TYR A 588 26.54 12.22 15.03
C TYR A 588 25.95 10.90 15.54
N GLY A 589 24.71 10.97 16.02
CA GLY A 589 23.99 9.84 16.64
C GLY A 589 24.21 9.69 18.15
N LEU A 590 25.16 10.44 18.73
CA LEU A 590 25.40 10.52 20.17
C LEU A 590 25.20 11.95 20.73
N THR A 591 25.46 12.97 19.91
CA THR A 591 25.27 14.39 20.24
C THR A 591 24.45 15.12 19.18
N THR A 592 24.13 16.37 19.46
CA THR A 592 23.74 17.37 18.46
C THR A 592 24.99 17.98 17.80
N TYR A 593 24.82 18.66 16.66
CA TYR A 593 25.93 19.36 16.01
C TYR A 593 26.41 20.58 16.80
N TYR A 594 27.54 21.15 16.40
CA TYR A 594 28.13 22.32 17.06
C TYR A 594 27.59 23.63 16.49
N ALA A 595 27.27 24.58 17.35
CA ALA A 595 27.05 25.98 17.02
C ALA A 595 28.29 26.60 16.35
N ASN A 596 28.10 27.60 15.48
CA ASN A 596 29.13 28.29 14.68
C ASN A 596 29.97 27.35 13.78
N SER A 597 29.38 26.23 13.31
CA SER A 597 30.03 25.28 12.41
C SER A 597 30.19 25.85 11.00
N VAL A 598 31.38 25.67 10.43
CA VAL A 598 31.71 26.09 9.05
C VAL A 598 32.37 24.91 8.34
N CYS A 599 31.56 24.10 7.67
CA CYS A 599 32.00 22.85 7.05
C CYS A 599 31.73 22.84 5.55
N ASP A 600 32.77 22.66 4.73
CA ASP A 600 32.68 22.62 3.26
C ASP A 600 33.27 21.31 2.73
N TRP A 601 32.43 20.41 2.21
CA TRP A 601 32.85 19.17 1.55
C TRP A 601 32.78 19.31 0.03
N LYS A 602 33.75 18.74 -0.68
CA LYS A 602 33.74 18.65 -2.15
C LYS A 602 33.88 17.20 -2.60
N ILE A 603 32.81 16.65 -3.15
CA ILE A 603 32.74 15.30 -3.72
C ILE A 603 33.16 15.37 -5.19
N VAL A 604 34.25 14.69 -5.53
CA VAL A 604 34.84 14.68 -6.89
C VAL A 604 34.34 13.47 -7.67
N ALA A 605 33.69 13.74 -8.80
CA ALA A 605 33.10 12.73 -9.67
C ALA A 605 34.15 11.82 -10.32
N LEU A 606 33.81 10.55 -10.52
CA LEU A 606 34.61 9.62 -11.31
C LEU A 606 34.42 9.88 -12.82
N PRO A 607 35.49 9.85 -13.64
CA PRO A 607 35.37 9.99 -15.09
C PRO A 607 34.35 9.02 -15.69
N ALA A 608 33.48 9.53 -16.57
CA ALA A 608 32.39 8.80 -17.26
C ALA A 608 31.34 8.11 -16.36
N HIS A 609 31.31 8.38 -15.05
CA HIS A 609 30.28 7.92 -14.11
C HIS A 609 29.37 9.09 -13.70
N LYS A 610 28.14 8.81 -13.30
CA LYS A 610 27.29 9.79 -12.62
C LYS A 610 27.54 9.72 -11.12
N THR A 611 27.73 10.85 -10.45
CA THR A 611 27.66 10.93 -9.00
C THR A 611 26.20 10.93 -8.57
N PHE A 612 25.81 9.96 -7.75
CA PHE A 612 24.58 9.96 -6.96
C PHE A 612 24.88 10.58 -5.60
N LEU A 613 23.98 11.42 -5.10
CA LEU A 613 23.99 12.01 -3.77
C LEU A 613 22.57 11.99 -3.22
N ALA A 614 22.37 11.57 -1.97
CA ALA A 614 21.07 11.62 -1.30
C ALA A 614 21.20 12.17 0.12
N ILE A 615 20.30 13.08 0.50
CA ILE A 615 20.02 13.39 1.91
C ILE A 615 19.14 12.25 2.42
N GLU A 616 19.69 11.38 3.29
CA GLU A 616 18.94 10.25 3.88
C GLU A 616 18.32 10.60 5.24
N VAL A 617 18.94 11.53 5.98
CA VAL A 617 18.44 12.06 7.26
C VAL A 617 18.74 13.55 7.31
N LEU A 618 17.76 14.34 7.71
CA LEU A 618 17.85 15.79 7.91
C LEU A 618 17.14 16.14 9.22
N HIS A 619 17.87 16.69 10.19
CA HIS A 619 17.37 17.25 11.44
C HIS A 619 18.22 18.48 11.78
N ILE A 620 17.85 19.61 11.20
CA ILE A 620 18.49 20.92 11.40
C ILE A 620 17.41 21.84 11.97
N GLU A 621 17.76 22.95 12.62
CA GLU A 621 16.80 23.98 13.03
C GLU A 621 15.86 24.36 11.86
N GLU A 622 14.57 24.56 12.13
CA GLU A 622 13.57 24.86 11.10
C GLU A 622 13.24 26.36 11.08
N THR A 623 13.52 27.03 9.96
CA THR A 623 13.25 28.45 9.75
C THR A 623 12.78 28.74 8.32
N ASP A 624 11.98 29.80 8.15
CA ASP A 624 11.65 30.35 6.83
C ASP A 624 12.95 30.65 6.06
N ASP A 625 13.03 30.21 4.79
CA ASP A 625 14.21 30.26 3.91
C ASP A 625 15.54 29.76 4.54
N CYS A 626 15.46 28.97 5.62
CA CYS A 626 16.59 28.39 6.35
C CYS A 626 17.65 29.41 6.81
N GLU A 627 17.27 30.60 7.26
CA GLU A 627 18.20 31.73 7.48
C GLU A 627 19.28 31.47 8.56
N PHE A 628 19.01 30.64 9.57
CA PHE A 628 19.95 30.30 10.64
C PHE A 628 20.81 29.08 10.26
N ASP A 629 20.48 27.88 10.76
CA ASP A 629 21.20 26.65 10.43
C ASP A 629 20.76 26.08 9.06
N PHE A 630 21.73 25.71 8.21
CA PHE A 630 21.41 25.09 6.91
C PHE A 630 22.52 24.22 6.33
N VAL A 631 22.11 23.25 5.50
CA VAL A 631 22.97 22.57 4.53
C VAL A 631 22.59 22.99 3.10
N GLU A 632 23.55 23.50 2.33
CA GLU A 632 23.39 23.90 0.93
C GLU A 632 24.20 22.96 0.01
N ILE A 633 23.58 22.51 -1.08
CA ILE A 633 24.20 21.58 -2.05
C ILE A 633 24.35 22.26 -3.40
N PHE A 634 25.56 22.26 -3.96
CA PHE A 634 25.89 22.77 -5.28
C PHE A 634 26.20 21.64 -6.26
N ASP A 635 25.53 21.63 -7.41
CA ASP A 635 25.82 20.78 -8.57
C ASP A 635 26.79 21.54 -9.50
N GLY A 636 28.08 21.23 -9.40
CA GLY A 636 29.14 22.02 -10.02
C GLY A 636 29.24 23.41 -9.39
N GLU A 637 28.73 24.43 -10.09
CA GLU A 637 28.69 25.84 -9.64
C GLU A 637 27.26 26.32 -9.34
N VAL A 638 26.24 25.51 -9.61
CA VAL A 638 24.82 25.87 -9.46
C VAL A 638 24.29 25.36 -8.11
N SER A 639 23.65 26.21 -7.30
CA SER A 639 22.96 25.74 -6.09
C SER A 639 21.73 24.89 -6.45
N ALA A 640 21.70 23.66 -5.97
CA ALA A 640 20.62 22.69 -6.14
C ALA A 640 19.60 22.72 -4.98
N GLY A 641 19.88 23.56 -3.97
CA GLY A 641 18.98 23.89 -2.86
C GLY A 641 19.72 24.10 -1.54
N LYS A 642 19.04 24.84 -0.66
CA LYS A 642 19.36 25.07 0.75
C LYS A 642 18.31 24.31 1.57
N PHE A 643 18.73 23.60 2.61
CA PHE A 643 17.88 22.67 3.37
C PHE A 643 18.09 22.81 4.87
N CYS A 644 17.00 22.73 5.62
CA CYS A 644 16.92 22.84 7.07
C CYS A 644 15.67 22.09 7.58
N GLY A 645 15.37 22.15 8.87
CA GLY A 645 14.22 21.46 9.46
C GLY A 645 14.37 19.94 9.54
N SER A 646 13.24 19.26 9.76
CA SER A 646 13.17 17.78 9.92
C SER A 646 12.55 17.01 8.75
N ASN A 647 12.15 17.68 7.67
CA ASN A 647 11.57 17.06 6.48
C ASN A 647 12.45 17.27 5.25
N VAL A 648 12.94 16.17 4.66
CA VAL A 648 13.19 15.93 3.22
C VAL A 648 14.17 14.76 3.06
N THR A 649 13.75 13.73 2.33
CA THR A 649 14.67 12.90 1.55
C THR A 649 14.76 13.49 0.13
N LYS A 650 15.97 13.73 -0.38
CA LYS A 650 16.17 14.28 -1.73
C LYS A 650 17.42 13.73 -2.36
N GLU A 651 17.27 13.29 -3.60
CA GLU A 651 18.31 12.69 -4.41
C GLU A 651 18.75 13.64 -5.53
N PHE A 652 20.02 13.56 -5.89
CA PHE A 652 20.68 14.34 -6.92
C PHE A 652 21.58 13.41 -7.73
N ILE A 653 21.52 13.50 -9.06
CA ILE A 653 22.31 12.65 -9.97
C ILE A 653 22.89 13.51 -11.10
N SER A 654 24.22 13.63 -11.15
CA SER A 654 24.92 14.50 -12.11
C SER A 654 26.28 13.92 -12.51
N TYR A 655 26.85 14.45 -13.59
CA TYR A 655 28.25 14.20 -13.97
C TYR A 655 29.22 15.17 -13.30
N ASN A 656 28.70 16.20 -12.61
CA ASN A 656 29.51 17.22 -11.95
C ASN A 656 30.04 16.77 -10.58
N ASN A 657 30.97 17.56 -10.05
CA ASN A 657 31.37 17.50 -8.66
C ASN A 657 30.28 18.15 -7.78
N TYR A 658 29.94 17.54 -6.64
CA TYR A 658 29.07 18.17 -5.66
C TYR A 658 29.89 18.96 -4.63
N THR A 659 29.41 20.15 -4.25
CA THR A 659 29.93 20.87 -3.07
C THR A 659 28.81 20.99 -2.04
N ILE A 660 29.06 20.53 -0.82
CA ILE A 660 28.12 20.59 0.30
C ILE A 660 28.67 21.60 1.30
N LYS A 661 27.87 22.61 1.66
CA LYS A 661 28.20 23.59 2.70
C LYS A 661 27.24 23.42 3.87
N PHE A 662 27.75 23.23 5.07
CA PHE A 662 26.96 23.29 6.30
C PHE A 662 27.38 24.52 7.11
N ARG A 663 26.39 25.28 7.59
CA ARG A 663 26.55 26.48 8.41
C ARG A 663 25.57 26.42 9.57
N THR A 664 26.02 26.90 10.74
CA THR A 664 25.16 27.02 11.93
C THR A 664 25.42 28.31 12.70
N ASP A 665 24.42 28.79 13.45
CA ASP A 665 24.47 30.00 14.26
C ASP A 665 24.98 29.75 15.71
N ASP A 666 24.77 30.67 16.66
CA ASP A 666 25.21 30.50 18.05
C ASP A 666 24.22 29.76 18.98
N THR A 667 23.16 29.16 18.45
CA THR A 667 22.05 28.57 19.20
C THR A 667 21.57 27.18 18.68
N ASN A 668 20.39 26.74 19.17
CA ASN A 668 19.43 25.78 18.59
C ASN A 668 19.90 24.54 17.78
N SER A 669 20.99 23.89 18.20
CA SER A 669 21.53 22.72 17.49
C SER A 669 20.77 21.40 17.73
N ASP A 670 20.38 20.68 16.67
CA ASP A 670 19.72 19.34 16.69
C ASP A 670 20.67 18.20 16.20
N LYS A 671 20.16 16.99 15.92
CA LYS A 671 20.92 15.78 15.52
C LYS A 671 21.76 15.94 14.25
N GLY A 672 21.37 16.84 13.35
CA GLY A 672 22.02 17.08 12.06
C GLY A 672 21.62 16.13 10.95
N PHE A 673 22.49 15.97 9.95
CA PHE A 673 22.19 15.25 8.72
C PHE A 673 23.13 14.06 8.44
N ARG A 674 22.65 13.14 7.61
CA ARG A 674 23.42 12.10 6.93
C ARG A 674 23.21 12.20 5.42
N ILE A 675 24.29 12.47 4.69
CA ILE A 675 24.31 12.48 3.22
C ILE A 675 25.06 11.26 2.72
N LYS A 676 24.42 10.49 1.83
CA LYS A 676 25.00 9.36 1.11
C LYS A 676 25.50 9.81 -0.26
N TYR A 677 26.60 9.23 -0.75
CA TYR A 677 27.09 9.48 -2.11
C TYR A 677 27.80 8.26 -2.72
N LYS A 678 27.69 8.09 -4.05
CA LYS A 678 28.39 7.02 -4.81
C LYS A 678 28.45 7.27 -6.31
N GLY A 679 29.28 6.49 -7.00
CA GLY A 679 29.45 6.52 -8.45
C GLY A 679 28.59 5.47 -9.14
N LEU A 680 27.59 5.92 -9.89
CA LEU A 680 26.79 5.07 -10.77
C LEU A 680 27.55 4.84 -12.09
N LYS A 681 27.76 3.57 -12.43
CA LYS A 681 28.20 3.17 -13.77
C LYS A 681 27.09 3.48 -14.77
N ASN A 682 27.43 4.03 -15.93
CA ASN A 682 26.49 4.10 -17.02
C ASN A 682 26.24 2.68 -17.55
N GLU A 683 24.98 2.26 -17.57
CA GLU A 683 24.58 1.09 -18.35
C GLU A 683 24.80 1.40 -19.83
N HIS A 684 25.48 0.48 -20.53
CA HIS A 684 25.65 0.61 -21.97
C HIS A 684 24.30 0.37 -22.65
N VAL A 685 23.65 1.45 -23.10
CA VAL A 685 22.59 1.38 -24.11
C VAL A 685 23.21 0.79 -25.37
N VAL A 686 23.03 -0.52 -25.54
CA VAL A 686 23.39 -1.23 -26.77
C VAL A 686 22.50 -0.67 -27.87
N LYS A 687 23.05 0.20 -28.71
CA LYS A 687 22.41 0.56 -29.97
C LYS A 687 22.35 -0.69 -30.84
N VAL A 688 21.16 -1.28 -30.93
CA VAL A 688 20.85 -2.24 -31.99
C VAL A 688 20.90 -1.46 -33.30
N ASP A 689 21.85 -1.81 -34.16
CA ASP A 689 22.07 -1.15 -35.44
C ASP A 689 21.07 -1.69 -36.47
N PRO A 690 20.25 -0.86 -37.14
CA PRO A 690 19.21 -1.33 -38.04
C PRO A 690 19.76 -1.56 -39.46
N ASN A 691 20.26 -2.77 -39.73
CA ASN A 691 20.54 -3.31 -41.07
C ASN A 691 20.08 -4.76 -41.17
#